data_AF-A0A509L1J3-F1
#
_entry.id   AF-A0A509L1J3-F1
#
_cell.length_a   1.000
_cell.length_b   1.000
_cell.length_c   1.000
_cell.angle_alpha   90.00
_cell.angle_beta   90.00
_cell.angle_gamma   90.00
#
_symmetry.space_group_name_H-M   'P 1'
#
loop_
_entity.id
_entity.type
_entity.pdbx_description
1 polymer ?
#
loop_
_entity_poly.entity_id
_entity_poly.type
_entity_poly.pdbx_seq_one_letter_code
_entity_poly.pdbx_strand_id
1 'polypeptide(L)'
;MKKNIIIIGLWIALAFISGFETAQAVEPNLADYTSYPVFMASTVEPNILIMLDNSGSMNEPAYSDEFGGSVSECGTATARPLESRDDAEERLDDDSVRTDTTNLYLGEGEEQVCTRWRRGRCRRWTTEYFDSMVGLRFRNVEVPPGADITNAYITFQAYTNGSGNASFTIRGEDVGSASRFSTADSNISDRTDTGASATWNITNNWSTGSTYNTPDLTTIVKEIVDRGDWDSGNAMAFTITGSGTRVTRSWDYASHSSGPVLVIEYDAVCDDIESTRYYGYFDPDSRYSYSSGFVRDPSGAWDGNWLNWVSMRKVDVARKVLMGGLATARTGGGNQTLYGEDPSGWSILKEFDGTGVSPYDGAYYFGMADGYIYVDDDSNPYSGYLARYRIKVAKDINFEPQDFIDGNLSGVLQRVGDKAFWGNTWFNEGTGSNESGGDIAAPIGTNMTSLITDLQNTSADTWTPLGESFYVATQYFKQEAVAGGLDYPNNPTGPFNDVNDPYYQGQEVWCAKSFVILLTDGASTKDGKIPSGLKDLADGHETFLGGDDGVDCNENTGAGCEFPSGGTDYLKDVAHYARTTDLRPTIEGEQNIFLYTVYAFGDDPNARNLLKEAARQGGFEDHNANGWPDGTTADVPDDRKEWDKNGDGVPDTYYEASDGYAMEAQLIAAINDILARAASGTAASVLATNAEGEGNLVQAYFRPTKIEGTDEVNWLGYLQALWVDPCGNLREDSNQDKRLNLNEDLNGNGILDGGEDVNGNGVLDTAISEDKIVTYYSDATTSDTMIHRYTDHYLYHHPLDCDGEGNPGDYVYEALGLEDIEPIWEVGKVLADRDPDTRRIFTFIDTDNDQELDEGVYTDIYDDTDGEVISFNSGNADAIKPYLGVMDSGATDAWDYLGATHDDRVSNLIDYIRGTDKAGARSRTINGKVWKLGDIVNSTPVTIAAPADNYHIIYKDESYQDFLRANRDRETAIYVGANDGMLHAFTSWQYDRDTGSYTQPGGRVTIGEELWAYIPQTLLPHLKWLPDPDYTHVYYVDFKPKVFDARIGDPLVAGGDPTWRTILICGLNMGGRHIWAEGDFNDGNGVTTRHFYPSYVAMDITDPLNPKLLWERTYTELGMSRATPAVIRIENGSTAPSNGFPLGDWYAVFGSGPTDYDGSSSQNGYVFVVDLKTGEPIWPTGA
;
A
#
# COMPACT_ATOMS: atom_id res chain seq x y z
N MET A 1 28.73 77.47 6.72
CA MET A 1 28.79 76.27 7.60
C MET A 1 27.43 75.84 8.19
N LYS A 2 26.26 76.25 7.65
CA LYS A 2 24.94 75.83 8.17
C LYS A 2 24.01 75.12 7.16
N LYS A 3 24.48 74.82 5.94
CA LYS A 3 23.72 74.05 4.93
C LYS A 3 24.13 72.58 4.80
N ASN A 4 25.23 72.15 5.42
CA ASN A 4 25.76 70.79 5.27
C ASN A 4 25.43 69.85 6.46
N ILE A 5 24.80 70.35 7.53
CA ILE A 5 24.46 69.53 8.71
C ILE A 5 23.05 68.92 8.60
N ILE A 6 22.14 69.55 7.86
CA ILE A 6 20.75 69.05 7.69
C ILE A 6 20.69 67.90 6.68
N ILE A 7 21.59 67.87 5.68
CA ILE A 7 21.62 66.80 4.68
C ILE A 7 22.24 65.52 5.27
N ILE A 8 23.21 65.64 6.18
CA ILE A 8 23.82 64.46 6.85
C ILE A 8 22.84 63.84 7.86
N GLY A 9 22.03 64.65 8.55
CA GLY A 9 20.98 64.14 9.45
C GLY A 9 19.84 63.40 8.74
N LEU A 10 19.45 63.82 7.53
CA LEU A 10 18.42 63.12 6.75
C LEU A 10 18.93 61.82 6.12
N TRP A 11 20.21 61.74 5.75
CA TRP A 11 20.80 60.49 5.22
C TRP A 11 21.00 59.43 6.30
N ILE A 12 21.30 59.81 7.55
CA ILE A 12 21.42 58.85 8.66
C ILE A 12 20.04 58.35 9.12
N ALA A 13 18.99 59.19 9.05
CA ALA A 13 17.62 58.75 9.34
C ALA A 13 17.02 57.87 8.22
N LEU A 14 17.38 58.09 6.94
CA LEU A 14 16.97 57.20 5.84
C LEU A 14 17.77 55.90 5.79
N ALA A 15 19.03 55.88 6.23
CA ALA A 15 19.85 54.66 6.31
C ALA A 15 19.49 53.74 7.50
N PHE A 16 18.80 54.25 8.52
CA PHE A 16 18.26 53.44 9.63
C PHE A 16 16.85 52.89 9.39
N ILE A 17 16.20 53.28 8.28
CA ILE A 17 14.86 52.77 7.89
C ILE A 17 14.98 51.69 6.78
N SER A 18 16.15 51.49 6.19
CA SER A 18 16.36 50.54 5.08
C SER A 18 17.26 49.35 5.45
N GLY A 19 17.18 48.86 6.68
CA GLY A 19 18.06 47.80 7.18
C GLY A 19 17.43 46.83 8.18
N PHE A 20 16.11 46.73 8.21
CA PHE A 20 15.43 45.55 8.76
C PHE A 20 14.93 44.75 7.56
N GLU A 21 15.82 43.98 6.93
CA GLU A 21 15.36 42.72 6.37
C GLU A 21 15.00 41.86 7.60
N THR A 22 13.71 41.60 7.79
CA THR A 22 13.25 40.54 8.67
C THR A 22 13.90 39.27 8.13
N ALA A 23 14.91 38.76 8.82
CA ALA A 23 15.41 37.42 8.55
C ALA A 23 14.22 36.47 8.79
N GLN A 24 13.66 35.90 7.72
CA GLN A 24 12.67 34.83 7.84
C GLN A 24 13.34 33.64 8.54
N ALA A 25 12.62 32.99 9.45
CA ALA A 25 13.11 31.77 10.09
C ALA A 25 13.29 30.68 9.03
N VAL A 26 14.37 29.90 9.13
CA VAL A 26 14.62 28.77 8.23
C VAL A 26 13.65 27.65 8.57
N GLU A 27 12.87 27.19 7.59
CA GLU A 27 11.88 26.11 7.75
C GLU A 27 12.44 24.88 8.49
N PRO A 28 11.68 24.28 9.41
CA PRO A 28 12.07 23.03 10.06
C PRO A 28 12.24 21.89 9.05
N ASN A 29 13.36 21.17 9.11
CA ASN A 29 13.65 20.03 8.25
C ASN A 29 13.25 18.71 8.93
N LEU A 30 12.61 17.80 8.20
CA LEU A 30 12.24 16.45 8.67
C LEU A 30 13.40 15.74 9.37
N ALA A 31 14.62 15.82 8.80
CA ALA A 31 15.81 15.17 9.34
C ALA A 31 16.16 15.55 10.79
N ASP A 32 15.76 16.75 11.24
CA ASP A 32 15.99 17.21 12.63
C ASP A 32 15.00 16.58 13.63
N TYR A 33 13.94 15.95 13.13
CA TYR A 33 12.86 15.31 13.91
C TYR A 33 12.80 13.80 13.69
N THR A 34 13.66 13.27 12.81
CA THR A 34 13.82 11.83 12.58
C THR A 34 14.50 11.15 13.75
N SER A 35 13.91 10.07 14.24
CA SER A 35 14.53 9.18 15.21
C SER A 35 13.94 7.78 15.09
N TYR A 36 14.79 6.75 15.15
CA TYR A 36 14.38 5.37 14.95
C TYR A 36 14.32 4.60 16.28
N PRO A 37 13.36 3.67 16.45
CA PRO A 37 13.33 2.79 17.60
C PRO A 37 14.61 1.96 17.71
N VAL A 38 15.16 1.85 18.92
CA VAL A 38 16.46 1.17 19.19
C VAL A 38 16.40 -0.35 18.91
N PHE A 39 15.21 -0.91 18.71
CA PHE A 39 14.97 -2.34 18.52
C PHE A 39 14.64 -2.73 17.07
N MET A 40 14.79 -1.82 16.09
CA MET A 40 14.59 -2.19 14.70
C MET A 40 15.74 -3.07 14.19
N ALA A 41 15.40 -4.25 13.70
CA ALA A 41 16.23 -4.95 12.73
C ALA A 41 16.18 -4.15 11.43
N SER A 42 17.33 -3.92 10.80
CA SER A 42 17.36 -3.32 9.47
C SER A 42 16.67 -4.26 8.49
N THR A 43 15.73 -3.76 7.69
CA THR A 43 15.25 -4.47 6.50
C THR A 43 16.46 -4.70 5.59
N VAL A 44 16.83 -5.97 5.40
CA VAL A 44 17.93 -6.33 4.51
C VAL A 44 17.31 -6.77 3.19
N GLU A 45 17.68 -6.08 2.11
CA GLU A 45 17.26 -6.42 0.76
C GLU A 45 17.65 -7.88 0.44
N PRO A 46 16.72 -8.68 -0.11
CA PRO A 46 16.97 -10.08 -0.38
C PRO A 46 17.90 -10.29 -1.58
N ASN A 47 18.54 -11.45 -1.60
CA ASN A 47 19.35 -11.95 -2.70
C ASN A 47 18.46 -12.74 -3.67
N ILE A 48 18.22 -12.24 -4.89
CA ILE A 48 17.38 -12.89 -5.90
C ILE A 48 18.20 -13.27 -7.13
N LEU A 49 18.26 -14.58 -7.42
CA LEU A 49 18.88 -15.13 -8.62
C LEU A 49 17.81 -15.57 -9.63
N ILE A 50 17.80 -14.96 -10.82
CA ILE A 50 16.91 -15.35 -11.92
C ILE A 50 17.55 -16.51 -12.68
N MET A 51 16.88 -17.66 -12.68
CA MET A 51 17.25 -18.85 -13.44
C MET A 51 16.32 -18.96 -14.65
N LEU A 52 16.76 -18.45 -15.79
CA LEU A 52 15.93 -18.37 -17.00
C LEU A 52 16.29 -19.48 -17.98
N ASP A 53 15.25 -20.16 -18.48
CA ASP A 53 15.36 -21.15 -19.53
C ASP A 53 15.79 -20.51 -20.86
N ASN A 54 16.93 -20.96 -21.38
CA ASN A 54 17.45 -20.67 -22.70
C ASN A 54 17.62 -21.94 -23.54
N SER A 55 16.81 -22.95 -23.30
CA SER A 55 16.80 -24.17 -24.09
C SER A 55 16.21 -23.95 -25.48
N GLY A 56 16.41 -24.90 -26.38
CA GLY A 56 15.87 -24.85 -27.74
C GLY A 56 14.34 -24.73 -27.80
N SER A 57 13.58 -25.24 -26.81
CA SER A 57 12.11 -25.13 -26.78
C SER A 57 11.63 -23.69 -26.63
N MET A 58 12.44 -22.83 -26.01
CA MET A 58 12.14 -21.41 -25.88
C MET A 58 12.17 -20.63 -27.21
N ASN A 59 12.70 -21.23 -28.29
CA ASN A 59 12.59 -20.70 -29.66
C ASN A 59 11.30 -21.10 -30.37
N GLU A 60 10.48 -21.98 -29.79
CA GLU A 60 9.19 -22.34 -30.37
C GLU A 60 8.22 -21.15 -30.35
N PRO A 61 7.19 -21.16 -31.21
CA PRO A 61 6.16 -20.14 -31.19
C PRO A 61 5.54 -20.01 -29.79
N ALA A 62 5.36 -18.78 -29.31
CA ALA A 62 4.65 -18.55 -28.05
C ALA A 62 3.15 -18.89 -28.15
N TYR A 63 2.63 -18.97 -29.38
CA TYR A 63 1.20 -19.07 -29.67
C TYR A 63 0.93 -20.14 -30.71
N SER A 64 -0.27 -20.74 -30.61
CA SER A 64 -0.78 -21.80 -31.49
C SER A 64 -0.59 -21.55 -32.99
N ASP A 65 -0.61 -22.65 -33.75
CA ASP A 65 -0.52 -22.64 -35.22
C ASP A 65 -1.73 -22.01 -35.90
N GLU A 66 -2.89 -22.00 -35.23
CA GLU A 66 -4.09 -21.31 -35.69
C GLU A 66 -4.13 -19.90 -35.12
N PHE A 67 -4.39 -18.93 -35.99
CA PHE A 67 -4.70 -17.56 -35.57
C PHE A 67 -6.15 -17.54 -35.12
N GLY A 68 -6.37 -17.35 -33.83
CA GLY A 68 -7.71 -17.21 -33.26
C GLY A 68 -8.26 -15.83 -33.54
N GLY A 69 -8.37 -15.43 -34.80
CA GLY A 69 -9.00 -14.18 -35.25
C GLY A 69 -8.20 -12.90 -34.95
N SER A 70 -8.43 -11.86 -35.78
CA SER A 70 -8.10 -10.49 -35.36
C SER A 70 -8.94 -10.18 -34.14
N VAL A 71 -8.40 -9.42 -33.18
CA VAL A 71 -9.24 -8.87 -32.12
C VAL A 71 -10.32 -8.06 -32.84
N SER A 72 -11.56 -8.56 -32.84
CA SER A 72 -12.74 -7.75 -33.13
C SER A 72 -12.62 -6.57 -32.20
N GLU A 73 -12.44 -5.35 -32.72
CA GLU A 73 -12.00 -4.18 -31.94
C GLU A 73 -12.78 -4.10 -30.61
N CYS A 74 -12.18 -4.68 -29.57
CA CYS A 74 -12.56 -4.52 -28.19
C CYS A 74 -11.62 -3.45 -27.70
N GLY A 75 -12.06 -2.22 -27.85
CA GLY A 75 -11.20 -1.07 -27.69
C GLY A 75 -11.61 -0.27 -26.47
N THR A 76 -10.64 0.40 -25.86
CA THR A 76 -10.92 1.61 -25.09
C THR A 76 -10.56 2.81 -25.96
N ALA A 77 -11.56 3.47 -26.53
CA ALA A 77 -11.37 4.76 -27.18
C ALA A 77 -11.34 5.86 -26.11
N THR A 78 -10.22 6.59 -26.04
CA THR A 78 -10.13 7.80 -25.22
C THR A 78 -10.00 9.03 -26.11
N ALA A 79 -10.78 10.07 -25.83
CA ALA A 79 -10.77 11.29 -26.61
C ALA A 79 -10.87 12.52 -25.71
N ARG A 80 -10.24 13.62 -26.14
CA ARG A 80 -10.23 14.91 -25.44
C ARG A 80 -10.61 16.03 -26.41
N PRO A 81 -11.14 17.17 -25.93
CA PRO A 81 -11.15 18.41 -26.70
C PRO A 81 -9.72 18.73 -27.15
N LEU A 82 -9.53 19.26 -28.36
CA LEU A 82 -8.19 19.57 -28.91
C LEU A 82 -8.01 21.05 -29.29
N GLU A 83 -9.06 21.86 -29.13
CA GLU A 83 -9.07 23.29 -29.39
C GLU A 83 -10.17 23.95 -28.55
N SER A 84 -10.07 25.25 -28.30
CA SER A 84 -11.03 26.02 -27.49
C SER A 84 -12.49 25.91 -27.97
N ARG A 85 -12.70 25.55 -29.23
CA ARG A 85 -14.05 25.36 -29.84
C ARG A 85 -14.58 23.94 -29.75
N ASP A 86 -13.86 23.07 -29.06
CA ASP A 86 -14.28 21.71 -28.77
C ASP A 86 -14.94 21.62 -27.38
N ASP A 87 -14.93 22.68 -26.58
CA ASP A 87 -15.72 22.79 -25.37
C ASP A 87 -16.25 24.22 -25.17
N ALA A 88 -17.56 24.33 -25.08
CA ALA A 88 -18.25 25.61 -25.13
C ALA A 88 -19.32 25.70 -24.05
N GLU A 89 -19.60 26.92 -23.64
CA GLU A 89 -20.66 27.25 -22.70
C GLU A 89 -21.67 28.16 -23.37
N GLU A 90 -22.94 27.76 -23.34
CA GLU A 90 -24.07 28.57 -23.79
C GLU A 90 -24.88 29.04 -22.60
N ARG A 91 -25.14 30.34 -22.55
CA ARG A 91 -26.06 30.96 -21.62
C ARG A 91 -27.48 30.86 -22.13
N LEU A 92 -28.35 30.22 -21.36
CA LEU A 92 -29.74 29.99 -21.75
C LEU A 92 -30.66 31.19 -21.51
N ASP A 93 -30.17 32.23 -20.84
CA ASP A 93 -30.93 33.47 -20.57
C ASP A 93 -30.79 34.52 -21.69
N ASP A 94 -29.64 34.56 -22.38
CA ASP A 94 -29.36 35.50 -23.46
C ASP A 94 -28.87 34.86 -24.77
N ASP A 95 -28.87 33.52 -24.83
CA ASP A 95 -28.44 32.67 -25.94
C ASP A 95 -26.95 32.79 -26.31
N SER A 96 -26.13 33.50 -25.52
CA SER A 96 -24.72 33.75 -25.89
C SER A 96 -23.82 32.54 -25.66
N VAL A 97 -22.92 32.27 -26.63
CA VAL A 97 -21.98 31.14 -26.58
C VAL A 97 -20.53 31.60 -26.42
N ARG A 98 -19.83 30.99 -25.46
CA ARG A 98 -18.40 31.20 -25.17
C ARG A 98 -17.61 29.95 -25.50
N THR A 99 -16.47 30.11 -26.15
CA THR A 99 -15.62 28.99 -26.65
C THR A 99 -14.15 29.23 -26.34
N ASP A 100 -13.84 30.01 -25.31
CA ASP A 100 -12.48 30.41 -24.92
C ASP A 100 -12.38 30.64 -23.41
N THR A 101 -13.26 29.97 -22.65
CA THR A 101 -13.28 30.04 -21.18
C THR A 101 -12.34 29.00 -20.61
N THR A 102 -11.68 29.30 -19.49
CA THR A 102 -10.81 28.35 -18.77
C THR A 102 -11.59 27.38 -17.88
N ASN A 103 -12.91 27.51 -17.86
CA ASN A 103 -13.83 26.73 -17.05
C ASN A 103 -15.18 26.59 -17.75
N LEU A 104 -15.96 25.58 -17.33
CA LEU A 104 -17.30 25.28 -17.83
C LEU A 104 -18.25 25.15 -16.64
N TYR A 105 -19.35 25.89 -16.66
CA TYR A 105 -20.43 25.83 -15.67
C TYR A 105 -21.47 24.80 -16.08
N LEU A 106 -21.48 23.64 -15.42
CA LEU A 106 -22.55 22.65 -15.53
C LEU A 106 -23.76 23.12 -14.72
N GLY A 107 -24.88 23.32 -15.40
CA GLY A 107 -26.15 23.77 -14.81
C GLY A 107 -26.20 25.27 -14.62
N GLU A 108 -26.01 25.77 -13.41
CA GLU A 108 -26.14 27.22 -13.13
C GLU A 108 -24.75 27.88 -13.04
N GLY A 109 -24.56 29.02 -13.72
CA GLY A 109 -23.34 29.82 -13.70
C GLY A 109 -23.50 31.17 -13.01
N GLU A 110 -22.36 31.81 -12.70
CA GLU A 110 -22.35 33.15 -12.11
C GLU A 110 -21.35 34.09 -12.79
N GLU A 111 -21.71 35.36 -12.98
CA GLU A 111 -20.83 36.39 -13.52
C GLU A 111 -20.92 37.70 -12.73
N GLN A 112 -19.77 38.35 -12.54
CA GLN A 112 -19.70 39.67 -11.92
C GLN A 112 -20.02 40.77 -12.94
N VAL A 113 -21.18 41.40 -12.79
CA VAL A 113 -21.62 42.50 -13.66
C VAL A 113 -21.52 43.84 -12.94
N CYS A 114 -20.93 44.84 -13.60
CA CYS A 114 -20.82 46.17 -13.02
C CYS A 114 -22.12 46.97 -13.18
N THR A 115 -22.93 47.02 -12.13
CA THR A 115 -24.21 47.76 -12.12
C THR A 115 -24.08 49.24 -11.80
N ARG A 116 -22.89 49.73 -11.41
CA ARG A 116 -22.68 51.16 -11.18
C ARG A 116 -21.30 51.65 -11.61
N TRP A 117 -21.28 52.40 -12.70
CA TRP A 117 -20.08 53.06 -13.22
C TRP A 117 -19.93 54.50 -12.68
N ARG A 118 -18.72 54.91 -12.28
CA ARG A 118 -18.42 56.31 -11.97
C ARG A 118 -17.00 56.69 -12.39
N ARG A 119 -16.88 57.67 -13.29
CA ARG A 119 -15.60 58.12 -13.89
C ARG A 119 -14.79 56.97 -14.50
N GLY A 120 -15.44 56.08 -15.25
CA GLY A 120 -14.79 54.98 -15.97
C GLY A 120 -14.24 53.85 -15.10
N ARG A 121 -14.54 53.83 -13.79
CA ARG A 121 -14.24 52.71 -12.90
C ARG A 121 -15.52 52.15 -12.30
N CYS A 122 -15.59 50.82 -12.23
CA CYS A 122 -16.71 50.16 -11.57
C CYS A 122 -16.70 50.50 -10.08
N ARG A 123 -17.85 50.89 -9.54
CA ARG A 123 -18.05 51.27 -8.14
C ARG A 123 -18.91 50.29 -7.37
N ARG A 124 -19.61 49.40 -8.07
CA ARG A 124 -20.44 48.36 -7.50
C ARG A 124 -20.54 47.22 -8.51
N TRP A 125 -20.10 46.05 -8.09
CA TRP A 125 -20.30 44.78 -8.76
C TRP A 125 -21.52 44.09 -8.15
N THR A 126 -22.23 43.34 -8.97
CA THR A 126 -23.35 42.48 -8.59
C THR A 126 -23.17 41.17 -9.34
N THR A 127 -23.31 40.06 -8.63
CA THR A 127 -23.35 38.73 -9.23
C THR A 127 -24.69 38.57 -9.96
N GLU A 128 -24.64 38.20 -11.23
CA GLU A 128 -25.79 37.72 -11.98
C GLU A 128 -25.64 36.20 -12.14
N TYR A 129 -26.72 35.46 -11.88
CA TYR A 129 -26.80 34.02 -12.05
C TYR A 129 -27.53 33.73 -13.37
N PHE A 130 -27.05 32.74 -14.11
CA PHE A 130 -27.60 32.34 -15.39
C PHE A 130 -27.67 30.82 -15.48
N ASP A 131 -28.66 30.32 -16.24
CA ASP A 131 -28.70 28.91 -16.60
C ASP A 131 -27.73 28.68 -17.77
N SER A 132 -26.98 27.59 -17.69
CA SER A 132 -25.88 27.26 -18.58
C SER A 132 -26.05 25.86 -19.17
N MET A 133 -25.74 25.75 -20.46
CA MET A 133 -25.60 24.49 -21.16
C MET A 133 -24.17 24.35 -21.66
N VAL A 134 -23.52 23.24 -21.33
CA VAL A 134 -22.16 22.93 -21.77
C VAL A 134 -22.21 22.00 -22.97
N GLY A 135 -21.47 22.34 -24.02
CA GLY A 135 -21.23 21.50 -25.18
C GLY A 135 -19.79 21.00 -25.18
N LEU A 136 -19.60 19.69 -25.31
CA LEU A 136 -18.28 19.04 -25.39
C LEU A 136 -18.19 18.28 -26.70
N ARG A 137 -17.11 18.46 -27.45
CA ARG A 137 -16.87 17.84 -28.74
C ARG A 137 -15.52 17.13 -28.69
N PHE A 138 -15.56 15.82 -28.80
CA PHE A 138 -14.39 14.96 -28.81
C PHE A 138 -14.07 14.59 -30.26
N ARG A 139 -12.80 14.69 -30.66
CA ARG A 139 -12.33 14.40 -32.02
C ARG A 139 -11.56 13.09 -32.04
N ASN A 140 -11.45 12.50 -33.23
CA ASN A 140 -10.71 11.25 -33.44
C ASN A 140 -11.24 10.15 -32.50
N VAL A 141 -12.57 10.04 -32.38
CA VAL A 141 -13.18 9.00 -31.56
C VAL A 141 -13.13 7.70 -32.37
N GLU A 142 -12.10 6.89 -32.10
CA GLU A 142 -11.80 5.65 -32.82
C GLU A 142 -12.73 4.52 -32.33
N VAL A 143 -14.01 4.59 -32.74
CA VAL A 143 -15.03 3.55 -32.45
C VAL A 143 -15.67 3.10 -33.76
N PRO A 144 -15.66 1.80 -34.12
CA PRO A 144 -16.28 1.27 -35.32
C PRO A 144 -17.77 1.54 -35.43
N PRO A 145 -18.31 1.75 -36.64
CA PRO A 145 -19.75 1.82 -36.87
C PRO A 145 -20.48 0.55 -36.41
N GLY A 146 -21.53 0.73 -35.61
CA GLY A 146 -22.34 -0.35 -35.08
C GLY A 146 -21.72 -1.17 -33.93
N ALA A 147 -20.61 -0.72 -33.34
CA ALA A 147 -20.00 -1.41 -32.19
C ALA A 147 -20.96 -1.48 -30.98
N ASP A 148 -20.90 -2.58 -30.23
CA ASP A 148 -21.64 -2.78 -28.97
C ASP A 148 -20.87 -2.12 -27.83
N ILE A 149 -21.29 -0.91 -27.46
CA ILE A 149 -20.67 -0.17 -26.37
C ILE A 149 -20.92 -0.92 -25.04
N THR A 150 -19.84 -1.23 -24.31
CA THR A 150 -19.89 -1.97 -23.03
C THR A 150 -19.80 -1.06 -21.82
N ASN A 151 -19.09 0.07 -21.95
CA ASN A 151 -19.02 1.12 -20.93
C ASN A 151 -18.70 2.45 -21.61
N ALA A 152 -19.30 3.56 -21.17
CA ALA A 152 -18.87 4.88 -21.63
C ALA A 152 -19.08 5.94 -20.56
N TYR A 153 -18.11 6.82 -20.36
CA TYR A 153 -18.23 7.94 -19.42
C TYR A 153 -17.33 9.10 -19.80
N ILE A 154 -17.64 10.29 -19.28
CA ILE A 154 -16.77 11.47 -19.38
C ILE A 154 -16.18 11.75 -18.00
N THR A 155 -14.86 11.86 -17.93
CA THR A 155 -14.13 12.31 -16.75
C THR A 155 -13.96 13.82 -16.79
N PHE A 156 -14.41 14.50 -15.74
CA PHE A 156 -14.20 15.92 -15.52
C PHE A 156 -13.22 16.16 -14.40
N GLN A 157 -12.35 17.15 -14.53
CA GLN A 157 -11.62 17.70 -13.39
C GLN A 157 -12.31 18.97 -12.91
N ALA A 158 -12.63 19.04 -11.61
CA ALA A 158 -13.31 20.20 -11.04
C ALA A 158 -12.44 21.47 -11.11
N TYR A 159 -13.04 22.61 -11.46
CA TYR A 159 -12.38 23.92 -11.51
C TYR A 159 -12.61 24.74 -10.24
N THR A 160 -13.79 24.65 -9.63
CA THR A 160 -14.08 25.23 -8.31
C THR A 160 -14.80 24.22 -7.43
N ASN A 161 -14.78 24.45 -6.12
CA ASN A 161 -15.56 23.66 -5.18
C ASN A 161 -17.06 23.91 -5.41
N GLY A 162 -17.88 22.89 -5.17
CA GLY A 162 -19.33 22.94 -5.26
C GLY A 162 -19.97 22.08 -4.18
N SER A 163 -20.87 22.67 -3.40
CA SER A 163 -21.67 22.00 -2.36
C SER A 163 -23.15 21.96 -2.76
N GLY A 164 -23.95 21.13 -2.07
CA GLY A 164 -25.37 20.93 -2.35
C GLY A 164 -25.65 19.99 -3.53
N ASN A 165 -26.87 19.48 -3.63
CA ASN A 165 -27.22 18.50 -4.67
C ASN A 165 -27.28 19.16 -6.05
N ALA A 166 -26.62 18.56 -7.04
CA ALA A 166 -26.75 18.93 -8.45
C ALA A 166 -27.31 17.75 -9.24
N SER A 167 -28.08 18.05 -10.29
CA SER A 167 -28.65 17.05 -11.18
C SER A 167 -28.57 17.52 -12.62
N PHE A 168 -27.79 16.80 -13.42
CA PHE A 168 -27.55 17.13 -14.83
C PHE A 168 -28.13 16.06 -15.74
N THR A 169 -28.63 16.47 -16.89
CA THR A 169 -29.01 15.60 -18.01
C THR A 169 -27.93 15.71 -19.07
N ILE A 170 -27.39 14.57 -19.47
CA ILE A 170 -26.39 14.45 -20.52
C ILE A 170 -27.07 13.83 -21.74
N ARG A 171 -26.87 14.45 -22.91
CA ARG A 171 -27.29 13.96 -24.23
C ARG A 171 -26.11 14.01 -25.20
N GLY A 172 -26.19 13.25 -26.28
CA GLY A 172 -25.28 13.36 -27.40
C GLY A 172 -25.89 14.19 -28.53
N GLU A 173 -25.10 14.74 -29.44
CA GLU A 173 -25.61 15.29 -30.70
C GLU A 173 -25.94 14.16 -31.67
N ASP A 174 -27.17 14.14 -32.21
CA ASP A 174 -27.68 13.12 -33.13
C ASP A 174 -27.14 13.32 -34.57
N VAL A 175 -25.81 13.23 -34.72
CA VAL A 175 -25.09 13.34 -36.00
C VAL A 175 -23.88 12.42 -36.01
N GLY A 176 -23.56 11.81 -37.15
CA GLY A 176 -22.41 10.91 -37.26
C GLY A 176 -21.04 11.60 -37.20
N SER A 177 -20.96 12.93 -37.33
CA SER A 177 -19.73 13.70 -37.15
C SER A 177 -20.04 15.15 -36.76
N ALA A 178 -19.85 15.49 -35.49
CA ALA A 178 -20.22 16.78 -34.92
C ALA A 178 -19.39 17.94 -35.49
N SER A 179 -20.06 19.03 -35.80
CA SER A 179 -19.41 20.28 -36.23
C SER A 179 -18.86 21.06 -35.03
N ARG A 180 -17.79 21.86 -35.25
CA ARG A 180 -17.16 22.68 -34.19
C ARG A 180 -18.15 23.66 -33.57
N PHE A 181 -18.01 23.96 -32.29
CA PHE A 181 -18.81 25.03 -31.68
C PHE A 181 -18.39 26.40 -32.23
N SER A 182 -19.31 27.36 -32.17
CA SER A 182 -19.09 28.73 -32.60
C SER A 182 -19.74 29.70 -31.62
N THR A 183 -19.24 30.95 -31.59
CA THR A 183 -19.79 32.04 -30.78
C THR A 183 -21.10 32.62 -31.35
N ALA A 184 -21.82 31.85 -32.17
CA ALA A 184 -23.14 32.25 -32.66
C ALA A 184 -24.17 31.92 -31.59
N ASP A 185 -25.16 32.80 -31.42
CA ASP A 185 -26.22 32.60 -30.42
C ASP A 185 -26.92 31.25 -30.65
N SER A 186 -27.26 30.56 -29.57
CA SER A 186 -27.92 29.24 -29.54
C SER A 186 -27.16 28.08 -30.20
N ASN A 187 -25.83 28.18 -30.43
CA ASN A 187 -25.09 27.16 -31.18
C ASN A 187 -25.07 25.76 -30.55
N ILE A 188 -25.27 25.64 -29.24
CA ILE A 188 -25.31 24.38 -28.51
C ILE A 188 -26.77 23.92 -28.41
N SER A 189 -27.69 24.79 -27.98
CA SER A 189 -29.11 24.44 -27.77
C SER A 189 -29.92 24.19 -29.05
N ASP A 190 -29.50 24.74 -30.21
CA ASP A 190 -30.14 24.47 -31.50
C ASP A 190 -29.73 23.11 -32.11
N ARG A 191 -28.77 22.40 -31.51
CA ARG A 191 -28.33 21.08 -32.00
C ARG A 191 -29.42 20.05 -31.72
N THR A 192 -29.53 19.07 -32.63
CA THR A 192 -30.47 17.96 -32.45
C THR A 192 -29.81 16.92 -31.56
N ASP A 193 -30.38 16.67 -30.39
CA ASP A 193 -29.87 15.69 -29.45
C ASP A 193 -30.35 14.25 -29.74
N THR A 194 -29.62 13.28 -29.21
CA THR A 194 -30.00 11.87 -29.13
C THR A 194 -31.32 11.67 -28.36
N GLY A 195 -32.00 10.56 -28.65
CA GLY A 195 -33.18 10.12 -27.90
C GLY A 195 -32.82 9.66 -26.49
N ALA A 196 -31.71 8.92 -26.38
CA ALA A 196 -31.09 8.52 -25.12
C ALA A 196 -30.53 9.71 -24.34
N SER A 197 -30.58 9.61 -23.02
CA SER A 197 -30.02 10.59 -22.10
C SER A 197 -29.66 9.93 -20.76
N ALA A 198 -28.61 10.42 -20.11
CA ALA A 198 -28.19 9.97 -18.78
C ALA A 198 -28.43 11.08 -17.74
N THR A 199 -28.87 10.69 -16.54
CA THR A 199 -29.05 11.63 -15.43
C THR A 199 -27.90 11.48 -14.44
N TRP A 200 -27.12 12.55 -14.26
CA TRP A 200 -26.03 12.62 -13.31
C TRP A 200 -26.45 13.35 -12.04
N ASN A 201 -26.71 12.60 -10.98
CA ASN A 201 -27.00 13.14 -9.66
C ASN A 201 -25.72 13.19 -8.84
N ILE A 202 -25.34 14.38 -8.41
CA ILE A 202 -24.17 14.61 -7.57
C ILE A 202 -24.67 15.02 -6.19
N THR A 203 -24.58 14.09 -5.25
CA THR A 203 -24.95 14.29 -3.83
C THR A 203 -23.74 14.52 -2.93
N ASN A 204 -22.54 14.21 -3.45
CA ASN A 204 -21.28 14.35 -2.73
C ASN A 204 -20.62 15.70 -3.08
N ASN A 205 -19.61 16.08 -2.30
CA ASN A 205 -18.88 17.32 -2.51
C ASN A 205 -18.10 17.28 -3.83
N TRP A 206 -18.17 18.38 -4.59
CA TRP A 206 -17.37 18.61 -5.79
C TRP A 206 -16.16 19.45 -5.41
N SER A 207 -14.98 18.86 -5.50
CA SER A 207 -13.73 19.40 -4.95
C SER A 207 -12.78 19.72 -6.08
N THR A 208 -12.29 20.96 -6.11
CA THR A 208 -11.37 21.50 -7.12
C THR A 208 -10.18 20.56 -7.33
N GLY A 209 -9.82 20.28 -8.58
CA GLY A 209 -8.71 19.40 -8.91
C GLY A 209 -9.02 17.90 -8.83
N SER A 210 -10.05 17.48 -8.11
CA SER A 210 -10.54 16.09 -8.13
C SER A 210 -11.21 15.75 -9.46
N THR A 211 -11.14 14.47 -9.83
CA THR A 211 -11.76 13.93 -11.04
C THR A 211 -13.10 13.28 -10.72
N TYR A 212 -14.09 13.51 -11.57
CA TYR A 212 -15.44 12.97 -11.44
C TYR A 212 -15.88 12.36 -12.76
N ASN A 213 -16.34 11.11 -12.70
CA ASN A 213 -16.90 10.43 -13.86
C ASN A 213 -18.40 10.67 -13.93
N THR A 214 -18.92 10.88 -15.15
CA THR A 214 -20.36 10.81 -15.39
C THR A 214 -20.87 9.39 -15.11
N PRO A 215 -22.19 9.22 -14.95
CA PRO A 215 -22.82 7.90 -15.05
C PRO A 215 -22.60 7.32 -16.43
N ASP A 216 -22.96 6.05 -16.58
CA ASP A 216 -22.84 5.31 -17.84
C ASP A 216 -23.60 6.02 -18.99
N LEU A 217 -22.85 6.32 -20.06
CA LEU A 217 -23.29 6.98 -21.30
C LEU A 217 -23.44 5.99 -22.45
N THR A 218 -23.29 4.68 -22.20
CA THR A 218 -23.32 3.60 -23.20
C THR A 218 -24.45 3.75 -24.22
N THR A 219 -25.68 4.00 -23.74
CA THR A 219 -26.86 4.15 -24.63
C THR A 219 -26.82 5.38 -25.54
N ILE A 220 -26.22 6.49 -25.08
CA ILE A 220 -26.05 7.71 -25.88
C ILE A 220 -25.01 7.47 -26.97
N VAL A 221 -23.86 6.91 -26.59
CA VAL A 221 -22.78 6.58 -27.53
C VAL A 221 -23.27 5.56 -28.56
N LYS A 222 -24.01 4.54 -28.13
CA LYS A 222 -24.62 3.54 -29.01
C LYS A 222 -25.55 4.17 -30.04
N GLU A 223 -26.41 5.10 -29.65
CA GLU A 223 -27.30 5.79 -30.59
C GLU A 223 -26.53 6.53 -31.69
N ILE A 224 -25.38 7.14 -31.37
CA ILE A 224 -24.55 7.86 -32.35
C ILE A 224 -23.78 6.88 -33.25
N VAL A 225 -23.17 5.85 -32.67
CA VAL A 225 -22.36 4.84 -33.37
C VAL A 225 -23.21 3.93 -34.28
N ASP A 226 -24.49 3.74 -33.96
CA ASP A 226 -25.45 2.99 -34.79
C ASP A 226 -25.99 3.78 -35.99
N ARG A 227 -25.65 5.07 -36.11
CA ARG A 227 -26.09 5.87 -37.24
C ARG A 227 -25.36 5.47 -38.51
N GLY A 228 -26.09 5.43 -39.62
CA GLY A 228 -25.51 5.12 -40.93
C GLY A 228 -24.55 6.19 -41.50
N ASP A 229 -24.40 7.33 -40.84
CA ASP A 229 -23.45 8.41 -41.17
C ASP A 229 -22.28 8.50 -40.17
N TRP A 230 -22.15 7.58 -39.21
CA TRP A 230 -21.00 7.45 -38.33
C TRP A 230 -19.86 6.67 -39.00
N ASP A 231 -18.63 7.17 -38.86
CA ASP A 231 -17.37 6.53 -39.28
C ASP A 231 -16.37 6.64 -38.12
N SER A 232 -15.52 5.63 -37.92
CA SER A 232 -14.46 5.67 -36.89
C SER A 232 -13.52 6.86 -37.10
N GLY A 233 -13.18 7.54 -36.00
CA GLY A 233 -12.40 8.79 -36.02
C GLY A 233 -13.25 10.06 -36.18
N ASN A 234 -14.57 9.93 -36.37
CA ASN A 234 -15.46 11.09 -36.40
C ASN A 234 -15.52 11.80 -35.05
N ALA A 235 -16.02 13.04 -35.08
CA ALA A 235 -16.21 13.81 -33.86
C ALA A 235 -17.55 13.50 -33.22
N MET A 236 -17.55 13.27 -31.92
CA MET A 236 -18.76 13.04 -31.11
C MET A 236 -18.96 14.24 -30.19
N ALA A 237 -20.19 14.75 -30.11
CA ALA A 237 -20.50 15.87 -29.21
C ALA A 237 -21.55 15.48 -28.17
N PHE A 238 -21.45 16.06 -26.99
CA PHE A 238 -22.33 15.90 -25.86
C PHE A 238 -22.80 17.26 -25.34
N THR A 239 -24.05 17.31 -24.88
CA THR A 239 -24.66 18.48 -24.24
C THR A 239 -24.98 18.13 -22.79
N ILE A 240 -24.69 19.06 -21.88
CA ILE A 240 -24.94 18.90 -20.45
C ILE A 240 -25.72 20.11 -19.94
N THR A 241 -26.89 19.86 -19.36
CA THR A 241 -27.77 20.89 -18.80
C THR A 241 -28.49 20.35 -17.57
N GLY A 242 -28.83 21.20 -16.61
CA GLY A 242 -29.54 20.76 -15.41
C GLY A 242 -29.62 21.83 -14.33
N SER A 243 -29.86 21.40 -13.10
CA SER A 243 -30.03 22.29 -11.95
C SER A 243 -28.91 22.10 -10.92
N GLY A 244 -28.55 23.18 -10.23
CA GLY A 244 -27.38 23.24 -9.37
C GLY A 244 -26.10 23.57 -10.15
N THR A 245 -25.04 23.95 -9.45
CA THR A 245 -23.79 24.42 -10.06
C THR A 245 -22.66 23.44 -9.83
N ARG A 246 -21.98 23.02 -10.90
CA ARG A 246 -20.66 22.37 -10.85
C ARG A 246 -19.76 22.99 -11.91
N VAL A 247 -18.58 23.44 -11.52
CA VAL A 247 -17.65 24.09 -12.44
C VAL A 247 -16.50 23.14 -12.74
N THR A 248 -16.21 22.93 -14.02
CA THR A 248 -15.18 22.01 -14.49
C THR A 248 -14.11 22.75 -15.28
N ARG A 249 -12.92 22.15 -15.37
CA ARG A 249 -11.83 22.68 -16.20
C ARG A 249 -12.17 22.46 -17.67
N SER A 250 -11.91 23.47 -18.49
CA SER A 250 -11.98 23.38 -19.95
C SER A 250 -10.63 22.99 -20.55
N TRP A 251 -10.60 22.81 -21.87
CA TRP A 251 -9.41 22.73 -22.69
C TRP A 251 -8.47 23.92 -22.46
N ASP A 252 -9.01 25.13 -22.37
CA ASP A 252 -8.19 26.35 -22.23
C ASP A 252 -7.62 26.51 -20.81
N TYR A 253 -7.84 25.55 -19.91
CA TYR A 253 -7.22 25.53 -18.59
C TYR A 253 -5.74 25.08 -18.65
N ALA A 254 -4.85 25.99 -18.24
CA ALA A 254 -3.42 25.73 -18.02
C ALA A 254 -2.71 25.02 -19.20
N SER A 255 -2.18 23.81 -18.98
CA SER A 255 -1.43 23.01 -19.96
C SER A 255 -2.31 22.29 -21.00
N HIS A 256 -3.64 22.49 -20.97
CA HIS A 256 -4.64 21.80 -21.79
C HIS A 256 -4.83 20.30 -21.47
N SER A 257 -4.08 19.76 -20.51
CA SER A 257 -4.14 18.34 -20.10
C SER A 257 -5.24 18.01 -19.09
N SER A 258 -5.96 19.02 -18.59
CA SER A 258 -6.95 18.91 -17.52
C SER A 258 -8.40 19.09 -17.97
N GLY A 259 -8.62 19.27 -19.28
CA GLY A 259 -9.97 19.31 -19.84
C GLY A 259 -10.67 17.94 -19.80
N PRO A 260 -11.97 17.90 -20.15
CA PRO A 260 -12.77 16.67 -20.10
C PRO A 260 -12.19 15.54 -20.96
N VAL A 261 -12.34 14.29 -20.50
CA VAL A 261 -11.89 13.09 -21.21
C VAL A 261 -13.07 12.16 -21.43
N LEU A 262 -13.39 11.83 -22.67
CA LEU A 262 -14.33 10.78 -23.02
C LEU A 262 -13.60 9.44 -23.01
N VAL A 263 -14.16 8.46 -22.34
CA VAL A 263 -13.72 7.06 -22.33
C VAL A 263 -14.88 6.20 -22.84
N ILE A 264 -14.62 5.38 -23.85
CA ILE A 264 -15.58 4.43 -24.41
C ILE A 264 -14.91 3.07 -24.49
N GLU A 265 -15.47 2.09 -23.79
CA GLU A 265 -15.19 0.67 -23.97
C GLU A 265 -16.29 0.09 -24.85
N TYR A 266 -15.91 -0.69 -25.86
CA TYR A 266 -16.85 -1.27 -26.81
C TYR A 266 -16.37 -2.62 -27.29
N ASP A 267 -17.35 -3.47 -27.61
CA ASP A 267 -17.25 -4.75 -28.28
C ASP A 267 -17.74 -4.59 -29.72
N ALA A 268 -16.87 -4.48 -30.71
CA ALA A 268 -17.31 -4.49 -32.09
C ALA A 268 -17.69 -5.93 -32.52
N VAL A 269 -18.92 -6.39 -32.22
CA VAL A 269 -19.44 -7.74 -32.55
C VAL A 269 -18.55 -8.86 -32.01
N CYS A 270 -18.70 -9.19 -30.72
CA CYS A 270 -17.98 -10.29 -30.06
C CYS A 270 -18.80 -11.59 -29.96
N ASP A 271 -19.93 -11.69 -30.67
CA ASP A 271 -20.88 -12.79 -30.48
C ASP A 271 -20.74 -13.96 -31.46
N ASP A 272 -19.69 -14.01 -32.29
CA ASP A 272 -19.38 -15.18 -33.11
C ASP A 272 -17.86 -15.50 -33.07
N ILE A 273 -17.47 -16.38 -32.14
CA ILE A 273 -16.38 -17.37 -32.21
C ILE A 273 -14.95 -16.85 -32.54
N GLU A 274 -14.02 -17.02 -31.58
CA GLU A 274 -12.54 -17.05 -31.76
C GLU A 274 -11.80 -15.71 -32.00
N SER A 275 -11.74 -14.77 -31.02
CA SER A 275 -10.72 -13.69 -31.00
C SER A 275 -9.78 -13.80 -29.78
N THR A 276 -8.49 -14.09 -30.01
CA THR A 276 -7.45 -14.28 -28.96
C THR A 276 -6.47 -13.11 -28.97
N ARG A 277 -6.20 -12.50 -27.81
CA ARG A 277 -5.24 -11.38 -27.68
C ARG A 277 -3.83 -11.91 -27.38
N TYR A 278 -2.87 -11.61 -28.25
CA TYR A 278 -1.51 -12.11 -28.18
C TYR A 278 -0.57 -11.04 -27.60
N TYR A 279 0.19 -11.38 -26.57
CA TYR A 279 1.22 -10.51 -25.97
C TYR A 279 2.44 -10.42 -26.91
N GLY A 280 3.10 -9.26 -26.98
CA GLY A 280 4.29 -9.13 -27.81
C GLY A 280 4.74 -7.70 -27.98
N TYR A 281 5.66 -7.46 -28.92
CA TYR A 281 6.22 -6.12 -29.12
C TYR A 281 5.24 -5.10 -29.70
N PHE A 282 4.19 -5.58 -30.38
CA PHE A 282 3.17 -4.74 -30.98
C PHE A 282 2.01 -4.56 -29.99
N ASP A 283 1.46 -3.36 -29.90
CA ASP A 283 0.14 -3.15 -29.31
C ASP A 283 -0.91 -3.94 -30.12
N PRO A 284 -1.60 -4.94 -29.51
CA PRO A 284 -2.55 -5.80 -30.21
C PRO A 284 -3.75 -5.04 -30.79
N ASP A 285 -4.11 -3.88 -30.23
CA ASP A 285 -5.30 -3.13 -30.65
C ASP A 285 -4.98 -2.11 -31.74
N SER A 286 -3.73 -2.09 -32.20
CA SER A 286 -3.21 -1.07 -33.10
C SER A 286 -2.90 -1.58 -34.48
N ARG A 287 -3.06 -0.71 -35.48
CA ARG A 287 -2.62 -0.92 -36.86
C ARG A 287 -1.22 -0.40 -37.09
N TYR A 288 -0.50 -1.02 -38.03
CA TYR A 288 0.89 -0.70 -38.35
C TYR A 288 1.10 -0.56 -39.85
N SER A 289 1.93 0.40 -40.23
CA SER A 289 2.52 0.48 -41.57
C SER A 289 4.01 0.16 -41.51
N TYR A 290 4.52 -0.40 -42.62
CA TYR A 290 5.91 -0.80 -42.71
C TYR A 290 6.67 0.10 -43.69
N SER A 291 7.81 0.64 -43.25
CA SER A 291 8.76 1.36 -44.11
C SER A 291 10.18 0.80 -43.99
N SER A 292 10.86 1.12 -42.88
CA SER A 292 12.15 0.57 -42.46
C SER A 292 12.07 -0.22 -41.14
N GLY A 293 10.84 -0.40 -40.68
CA GLY A 293 10.36 -0.97 -39.43
C GLY A 293 8.85 -0.72 -39.36
N PHE A 294 8.20 -1.34 -38.40
CA PHE A 294 6.79 -1.15 -38.09
C PHE A 294 6.60 0.10 -37.23
N VAL A 295 5.68 0.95 -37.67
CA VAL A 295 5.28 2.17 -36.98
C VAL A 295 3.77 2.14 -36.85
N ARG A 296 3.27 2.51 -35.67
CA ARG A 296 1.84 2.63 -35.41
C ARG A 296 1.21 3.61 -36.41
N ASP A 297 0.17 3.15 -37.09
CA ASP A 297 -0.53 3.88 -38.15
C ASP A 297 -1.97 3.35 -38.21
N PRO A 298 -2.97 4.12 -37.78
CA PRO A 298 -4.38 3.69 -37.80
C PRO A 298 -4.88 3.27 -39.19
N SER A 299 -4.24 3.75 -40.27
CA SER A 299 -4.53 3.36 -41.65
C SER A 299 -3.64 2.23 -42.19
N GLY A 300 -2.82 1.66 -41.31
CA GLY A 300 -1.85 0.62 -41.60
C GLY A 300 -2.50 -0.70 -41.99
N ALA A 301 -1.87 -1.40 -42.94
CA ALA A 301 -2.36 -2.67 -43.45
C ALA A 301 -2.02 -3.88 -42.55
N TRP A 302 -1.16 -3.70 -41.53
CA TRP A 302 -0.82 -4.75 -40.59
C TRP A 302 -1.60 -4.60 -39.29
N ASP A 303 -2.15 -5.70 -38.81
CA ASP A 303 -2.80 -5.82 -37.50
C ASP A 303 -1.77 -6.14 -36.42
N GLY A 304 -1.79 -5.41 -35.30
CA GLY A 304 -0.84 -5.57 -34.21
C GLY A 304 -0.97 -6.91 -33.51
N ASN A 305 -2.19 -7.39 -33.30
CA ASN A 305 -2.44 -8.68 -32.67
C ASN A 305 -1.94 -9.84 -33.53
N TRP A 306 -2.22 -9.78 -34.84
CA TRP A 306 -1.69 -10.72 -35.82
C TRP A 306 -0.16 -10.69 -35.89
N LEU A 307 0.44 -9.49 -35.82
CA LEU A 307 1.90 -9.35 -35.79
C LEU A 307 2.50 -10.01 -34.55
N ASN A 308 1.88 -9.91 -33.37
CA ASN A 308 2.31 -10.65 -32.19
C ASN A 308 2.19 -12.17 -32.40
N TRP A 309 1.05 -12.65 -32.90
CA TRP A 309 0.83 -14.07 -33.17
C TRP A 309 1.85 -14.68 -34.13
N VAL A 310 2.19 -13.98 -35.21
CA VAL A 310 3.06 -14.50 -36.26
C VAL A 310 4.54 -14.43 -35.88
N SER A 311 4.92 -13.54 -34.95
CA SER A 311 6.32 -13.16 -34.76
C SER A 311 6.92 -13.37 -33.37
N MET A 312 6.13 -13.78 -32.36
CA MET A 312 6.65 -13.98 -31.01
C MET A 312 7.05 -15.44 -30.73
N ARG A 313 8.28 -15.64 -30.25
CA ARG A 313 8.72 -16.88 -29.60
C ARG A 313 8.54 -16.78 -28.09
N LYS A 314 8.54 -17.92 -27.40
CA LYS A 314 8.45 -17.97 -25.93
C LYS A 314 9.53 -17.09 -25.26
N VAL A 315 10.78 -17.14 -25.75
CA VAL A 315 11.88 -16.30 -25.24
C VAL A 315 11.67 -14.80 -25.48
N ASP A 316 11.07 -14.40 -26.60
CA ASP A 316 10.79 -12.99 -26.91
C ASP A 316 9.79 -12.41 -25.90
N VAL A 317 8.76 -13.19 -25.57
CA VAL A 317 7.73 -12.83 -24.60
C VAL A 317 8.33 -12.78 -23.19
N ALA A 318 9.08 -13.80 -22.78
CA ALA A 318 9.73 -13.86 -21.47
C ALA A 318 10.64 -12.64 -21.23
N ARG A 319 11.46 -12.26 -22.22
CA ARG A 319 12.31 -11.07 -22.16
C ARG A 319 11.51 -9.78 -22.18
N LYS A 320 10.40 -9.72 -22.91
CA LYS A 320 9.50 -8.56 -22.85
C LYS A 320 9.01 -8.35 -21.41
N VAL A 321 8.52 -9.41 -20.77
CA VAL A 321 8.03 -9.36 -19.38
C VAL A 321 9.13 -8.98 -18.40
N LEU A 322 10.27 -9.67 -18.44
CA LEU A 322 11.36 -9.47 -17.47
C LEU A 322 12.00 -8.09 -17.59
N MET A 323 12.25 -7.64 -18.82
CA MET A 323 13.19 -6.54 -19.08
C MET A 323 12.75 -5.53 -20.15
N GLY A 324 11.50 -5.62 -20.62
CA GLY A 324 10.93 -4.72 -21.63
C GLY A 324 11.30 -5.08 -23.08
N GLY A 325 11.94 -6.24 -23.33
CA GLY A 325 12.30 -6.72 -24.67
C GLY A 325 13.57 -6.08 -25.24
N LEU A 326 14.04 -6.49 -26.42
CA LEU A 326 15.31 -6.05 -27.04
C LEU A 326 15.25 -4.61 -27.59
N ALA A 327 15.71 -3.61 -26.81
CA ALA A 327 15.59 -2.19 -27.11
C ALA A 327 16.86 -1.54 -27.69
N THR A 328 16.71 -0.42 -28.43
CA THR A 328 17.81 0.37 -29.02
C THR A 328 18.79 1.00 -28.03
N ALA A 329 18.35 1.31 -26.81
CA ALA A 329 19.18 1.90 -25.76
C ALA A 329 18.58 1.55 -24.38
N ARG A 330 19.43 1.29 -23.38
CA ARG A 330 19.00 1.05 -21.98
C ARG A 330 19.13 2.27 -21.08
N THR A 331 19.68 3.35 -21.64
CA THR A 331 19.87 4.65 -20.99
C THR A 331 19.67 5.74 -22.04
N GLY A 332 18.99 6.83 -21.70
CA GLY A 332 18.89 8.00 -22.57
C GLY A 332 17.54 8.72 -22.61
N GLY A 333 16.44 8.07 -22.18
CA GLY A 333 15.11 8.68 -22.10
C GLY A 333 14.37 8.84 -23.44
N GLY A 334 13.04 8.74 -23.43
CA GLY A 334 12.14 9.01 -24.54
C GLY A 334 11.78 7.80 -25.41
N ASN A 335 11.30 8.04 -26.63
CA ASN A 335 10.88 7.00 -27.56
C ASN A 335 12.03 6.05 -27.91
N GLN A 336 11.77 4.74 -27.86
CA GLN A 336 12.75 3.68 -28.12
C GLN A 336 12.26 2.74 -29.22
N THR A 337 13.08 1.79 -29.63
CA THR A 337 12.69 0.81 -30.65
C THR A 337 13.03 -0.59 -30.18
N LEU A 338 12.06 -1.49 -30.29
CA LEU A 338 12.23 -2.92 -30.07
C LEU A 338 12.65 -3.61 -31.36
N TYR A 339 13.52 -4.60 -31.24
CA TYR A 339 13.91 -5.48 -32.34
C TYR A 339 13.42 -6.89 -32.07
N GLY A 340 12.90 -7.54 -33.11
CA GLY A 340 12.80 -8.99 -33.11
C GLY A 340 14.19 -9.59 -33.04
N GLU A 341 14.32 -10.61 -32.23
CA GLU A 341 15.56 -11.33 -32.04
C GLU A 341 15.95 -12.19 -33.25
N ASP A 342 17.23 -12.55 -33.29
CA ASP A 342 17.90 -13.21 -34.43
C ASP A 342 18.50 -14.55 -33.96
N PRO A 343 17.70 -15.63 -33.80
CA PRO A 343 18.23 -16.93 -33.42
C PRO A 343 18.92 -17.59 -34.61
N SER A 344 20.18 -17.97 -34.44
CA SER A 344 20.86 -18.77 -35.45
C SER A 344 20.22 -20.17 -35.56
N GLY A 345 19.63 -20.49 -36.70
CA GLY A 345 19.27 -21.87 -37.06
C GLY A 345 17.86 -22.34 -36.70
N TRP A 346 16.98 -21.46 -36.20
CA TRP A 346 15.57 -21.77 -35.91
C TRP A 346 14.63 -20.91 -36.74
N SER A 347 13.52 -21.49 -37.21
CA SER A 347 12.57 -20.79 -38.06
C SER A 347 11.12 -21.18 -37.75
N ILE A 348 10.23 -20.20 -37.61
CA ILE A 348 8.79 -20.44 -37.38
C ILE A 348 8.05 -20.31 -38.69
N LEU A 349 7.24 -21.30 -39.07
CA LEU A 349 6.37 -21.22 -40.24
C LEU A 349 4.92 -21.20 -39.80
N LYS A 350 4.18 -20.15 -40.16
CA LYS A 350 2.71 -20.08 -39.98
C LYS A 350 2.03 -19.97 -41.34
N GLU A 351 1.00 -20.77 -41.55
CA GLU A 351 0.09 -20.63 -42.69
C GLU A 351 -1.10 -19.77 -42.25
N PHE A 352 -1.48 -18.80 -43.07
CA PHE A 352 -2.66 -18.00 -42.83
C PHE A 352 -3.45 -17.84 -44.13
N ASP A 353 -4.71 -18.27 -44.12
CA ASP A 353 -5.67 -18.11 -45.21
C ASP A 353 -6.81 -17.19 -44.75
N GLY A 354 -6.58 -15.88 -44.88
CA GLY A 354 -7.52 -14.86 -44.43
C GLY A 354 -7.25 -13.50 -45.07
N THR A 355 -7.99 -12.48 -44.66
CA THR A 355 -7.90 -11.13 -45.26
C THR A 355 -7.89 -10.04 -44.19
N GLY A 356 -7.27 -8.89 -44.48
CA GLY A 356 -7.45 -7.66 -43.67
C GLY A 356 -6.60 -7.55 -42.39
N VAL A 357 -5.71 -8.50 -42.12
CA VAL A 357 -4.73 -8.46 -41.00
C VAL A 357 -3.29 -8.20 -41.47
N SER A 358 -3.06 -8.37 -42.76
CA SER A 358 -1.77 -8.09 -43.41
C SER A 358 -2.01 -7.56 -44.84
N PRO A 359 -1.00 -7.02 -45.53
CA PRO A 359 -1.08 -6.68 -46.96
C PRO A 359 -1.29 -7.88 -47.90
N TYR A 360 -1.31 -9.11 -47.38
CA TYR A 360 -1.43 -10.35 -48.13
C TYR A 360 -2.77 -11.02 -47.79
N ASP A 361 -3.66 -11.07 -48.77
CA ASP A 361 -5.00 -11.62 -48.65
C ASP A 361 -5.09 -13.02 -49.31
N GLY A 362 -5.58 -14.01 -48.57
CA GLY A 362 -5.67 -15.42 -48.97
C GLY A 362 -4.57 -16.29 -48.33
N ALA A 363 -4.40 -17.51 -48.82
CA ALA A 363 -3.41 -18.46 -48.30
C ALA A 363 -1.97 -18.02 -48.59
N TYR A 364 -1.27 -17.56 -47.56
CA TYR A 364 0.15 -17.24 -47.57
C TYR A 364 0.89 -17.92 -46.43
N TYR A 365 2.19 -18.14 -46.63
CA TYR A 365 3.10 -18.68 -45.64
C TYR A 365 3.99 -17.57 -45.09
N PHE A 366 4.02 -17.47 -43.76
CA PHE A 366 4.79 -16.49 -43.02
C PHE A 366 5.91 -17.21 -42.26
N GLY A 367 7.15 -16.95 -42.66
CA GLY A 367 8.34 -17.55 -42.07
C GLY A 367 9.08 -16.56 -41.18
N MET A 368 9.38 -16.89 -39.94
CA MET A 368 10.22 -16.08 -39.07
C MET A 368 11.63 -16.63 -39.05
N ALA A 369 12.62 -15.83 -39.43
CA ALA A 369 14.04 -16.16 -39.28
C ALA A 369 14.89 -14.89 -39.29
N ASP A 370 16.04 -14.91 -38.62
CA ASP A 370 17.04 -13.84 -38.58
C ASP A 370 16.50 -12.44 -38.17
N GLY A 371 15.45 -12.38 -37.34
CA GLY A 371 14.76 -11.12 -36.99
C GLY A 371 13.88 -10.54 -38.12
N TYR A 372 13.49 -11.37 -39.10
CA TYR A 372 12.59 -11.00 -40.20
C TYR A 372 11.36 -11.90 -40.26
N ILE A 373 10.24 -11.31 -40.68
CA ILE A 373 9.06 -12.00 -41.22
C ILE A 373 9.25 -12.12 -42.74
N TYR A 374 9.40 -13.33 -43.24
CA TYR A 374 9.40 -13.71 -44.65
C TYR A 374 7.98 -14.08 -45.09
N VAL A 375 7.61 -13.74 -46.33
CA VAL A 375 6.27 -14.01 -46.87
C VAL A 375 6.39 -14.66 -48.25
N ASP A 376 5.62 -15.72 -48.47
CA ASP A 376 5.55 -16.42 -49.76
C ASP A 376 4.18 -17.04 -50.02
N ASP A 377 3.88 -17.34 -51.28
CA ASP A 377 2.66 -18.05 -51.72
C ASP A 377 2.86 -19.57 -51.85
N ASP A 378 4.04 -20.06 -51.47
CA ASP A 378 4.37 -21.47 -51.32
C ASP A 378 4.88 -21.82 -49.92
N SER A 379 4.91 -23.12 -49.60
CA SER A 379 5.23 -23.61 -48.25
C SER A 379 6.69 -23.41 -47.80
N ASN A 380 7.53 -22.68 -48.55
CA ASN A 380 8.92 -22.42 -48.23
C ASN A 380 9.30 -20.93 -48.35
N PRO A 381 8.87 -20.09 -47.39
CA PRO A 381 9.13 -18.66 -47.43
C PRO A 381 10.58 -18.25 -47.22
N TYR A 382 11.51 -19.17 -46.98
CA TYR A 382 12.92 -18.85 -46.75
C TYR A 382 13.75 -18.81 -48.03
N SER A 383 13.23 -19.31 -49.15
CA SER A 383 13.98 -19.46 -50.40
C SER A 383 13.15 -19.09 -51.63
N GLY A 384 13.20 -17.82 -52.02
CA GLY A 384 12.43 -17.30 -53.17
C GLY A 384 11.35 -16.29 -52.80
N TYR A 385 11.23 -15.97 -51.50
CA TYR A 385 10.22 -15.08 -50.89
C TYR A 385 9.76 -13.91 -51.75
N LEU A 386 8.46 -13.65 -51.67
CA LEU A 386 7.82 -12.48 -52.25
C LEU A 386 8.27 -11.19 -51.55
N ALA A 387 8.37 -11.24 -50.22
CA ALA A 387 8.84 -10.11 -49.43
C ALA A 387 9.44 -10.57 -48.09
N ARG A 388 10.16 -9.64 -47.45
CA ARG A 388 10.60 -9.79 -46.06
C ARG A 388 10.54 -8.46 -45.30
N TYR A 389 10.21 -8.54 -44.03
CA TYR A 389 9.98 -7.41 -43.13
C TYR A 389 10.83 -7.56 -41.87
N ARG A 390 11.69 -6.59 -41.58
CA ARG A 390 12.49 -6.62 -40.34
C ARG A 390 11.59 -6.29 -39.16
N ILE A 391 11.62 -7.11 -38.11
CA ILE A 391 10.88 -6.83 -36.89
C ILE A 391 11.63 -5.74 -36.15
N LYS A 392 11.14 -4.51 -36.34
CA LYS A 392 11.68 -3.30 -35.76
C LYS A 392 10.49 -2.42 -35.41
N VAL A 393 10.14 -2.32 -34.13
CA VAL A 393 8.91 -1.69 -33.66
C VAL A 393 9.25 -0.41 -32.92
N ALA A 394 8.78 0.73 -33.42
CA ALA A 394 8.94 2.00 -32.73
C ALA A 394 7.95 2.09 -31.55
N LYS A 395 8.47 2.32 -30.34
CA LYS A 395 7.72 2.48 -29.09
C LYS A 395 7.75 3.95 -28.68
N ASP A 396 6.57 4.52 -28.40
CA ASP A 396 6.40 5.93 -28.05
C ASP A 396 5.81 6.05 -26.66
N ILE A 397 6.47 6.80 -25.79
CA ILE A 397 6.05 6.97 -24.40
C ILE A 397 4.69 7.66 -24.26
N ASN A 398 4.27 8.45 -25.25
CA ASN A 398 2.97 9.13 -25.21
C ASN A 398 1.81 8.19 -25.58
N PHE A 399 2.10 7.13 -26.34
CA PHE A 399 1.09 6.13 -26.71
C PHE A 399 1.06 4.96 -25.73
N GLU A 400 2.19 4.62 -25.12
CA GLU A 400 2.36 3.43 -24.29
C GLU A 400 3.15 3.77 -23.00
N PRO A 401 2.72 4.76 -22.20
CA PRO A 401 3.50 5.24 -21.04
C PRO A 401 3.79 4.15 -20.02
N GLN A 402 2.92 3.15 -19.91
CA GLN A 402 3.08 2.00 -19.04
C GLN A 402 4.33 1.18 -19.37
N ASP A 403 4.83 1.16 -20.62
CA ASP A 403 6.00 0.37 -21.01
C ASP A 403 7.33 1.02 -20.58
N PHE A 404 7.29 2.23 -20.00
CA PHE A 404 8.48 3.04 -19.70
C PHE A 404 8.63 3.38 -18.21
N ILE A 405 9.87 3.32 -17.70
CA ILE A 405 10.31 3.89 -16.41
C ILE A 405 11.52 4.79 -16.67
N ASP A 406 11.51 6.00 -16.10
CA ASP A 406 12.55 7.03 -16.31
C ASP A 406 12.84 7.27 -17.80
N GLY A 407 11.80 7.14 -18.63
CA GLY A 407 11.87 7.28 -20.07
C GLY A 407 12.59 6.13 -20.80
N ASN A 408 12.83 4.97 -20.18
CA ASN A 408 13.39 3.79 -20.85
C ASN A 408 12.40 2.63 -20.79
N LEU A 409 12.38 1.78 -21.82
CA LEU A 409 11.57 0.56 -21.81
C LEU A 409 11.96 -0.32 -20.63
N SER A 410 10.96 -0.75 -19.88
CA SER A 410 11.10 -1.45 -18.60
C SER A 410 10.24 -2.71 -18.56
N GLY A 411 10.77 -3.78 -17.97
CA GLY A 411 9.99 -4.93 -17.53
C GLY A 411 9.90 -4.98 -16.01
N VAL A 412 9.51 -6.14 -15.48
CA VAL A 412 9.32 -6.36 -14.05
C VAL A 412 10.60 -6.06 -13.24
N LEU A 413 11.78 -6.45 -13.73
CA LEU A 413 13.03 -6.26 -12.99
C LEU A 413 13.35 -4.79 -12.74
N GLN A 414 13.16 -3.92 -13.75
CA GLN A 414 13.38 -2.49 -13.58
C GLN A 414 12.32 -1.81 -12.70
N ARG A 415 11.09 -2.34 -12.65
CA ARG A 415 10.02 -1.83 -11.76
C ARG A 415 10.33 -2.08 -10.29
N VAL A 416 10.89 -3.25 -9.98
CA VAL A 416 11.25 -3.61 -8.62
C VAL A 416 12.56 -2.94 -8.21
N GLY A 417 13.50 -2.76 -9.15
CA GLY A 417 14.63 -1.86 -8.97
C GLY A 417 15.61 -2.30 -7.88
N ASP A 418 15.89 -1.41 -6.95
CA ASP A 418 16.85 -1.58 -5.85
C ASP A 418 16.26 -2.26 -4.60
N LYS A 419 15.01 -2.73 -4.66
CA LYS A 419 14.39 -3.48 -3.55
C LYS A 419 14.97 -4.87 -3.31
N ALA A 420 15.86 -5.34 -4.18
CA ALA A 420 16.55 -6.62 -4.08
C ALA A 420 17.92 -6.58 -4.77
N PHE A 421 18.82 -7.45 -4.34
CA PHE A 421 20.06 -7.70 -5.04
C PHE A 421 19.88 -8.76 -6.12
N TRP A 422 20.03 -8.34 -7.37
CA TRP A 422 19.77 -9.20 -8.53
C TRP A 422 21.02 -9.88 -9.06
N GLY A 423 20.83 -11.13 -9.48
CA GLY A 423 21.76 -11.87 -10.35
C GLY A 423 20.98 -12.75 -11.34
N ASN A 424 21.67 -13.39 -12.27
CA ASN A 424 21.07 -14.41 -13.13
C ASN A 424 22.00 -15.59 -13.43
N THR A 425 21.37 -16.70 -13.77
CA THR A 425 21.99 -17.94 -14.23
C THR A 425 21.26 -18.47 -15.45
N TRP A 426 22.01 -19.09 -16.35
CA TRP A 426 21.51 -19.73 -17.57
C TRP A 426 21.74 -21.23 -17.53
N PHE A 427 21.01 -21.97 -18.37
CA PHE A 427 21.35 -23.35 -18.65
C PHE A 427 22.56 -23.38 -19.61
N ASN A 428 23.43 -24.39 -19.47
CA ASN A 428 24.68 -24.48 -20.20
C ASN A 428 24.94 -25.90 -20.76
N GLU A 429 25.37 -25.95 -22.02
CA GLU A 429 25.90 -27.13 -22.70
C GLU A 429 27.35 -26.84 -23.15
N GLY A 430 28.35 -27.42 -22.47
CA GLY A 430 29.75 -27.13 -22.74
C GLY A 430 30.20 -27.52 -24.16
N THR A 431 31.06 -26.70 -24.77
CA THR A 431 31.65 -26.99 -26.09
C THR A 431 32.72 -28.09 -25.99
N GLY A 432 32.30 -29.36 -25.93
CA GLY A 432 33.13 -30.48 -26.39
C GLY A 432 33.62 -31.51 -25.38
N SER A 433 32.88 -31.85 -24.31
CA SER A 433 33.15 -33.07 -23.52
C SER A 433 32.04 -33.54 -22.57
N ASN A 434 30.75 -33.36 -22.87
CA ASN A 434 29.64 -33.72 -21.95
C ASN A 434 29.85 -33.10 -20.56
N GLU A 435 30.03 -31.80 -20.48
CA GLU A 435 30.07 -31.05 -19.23
C GLU A 435 28.87 -30.08 -19.31
N SER A 436 27.81 -30.39 -18.56
CA SER A 436 26.45 -29.82 -18.68
C SER A 436 26.02 -29.28 -17.31
N GLY A 437 25.14 -28.28 -17.25
CA GLY A 437 24.64 -27.72 -16.00
C GLY A 437 24.14 -26.29 -16.19
N GLY A 438 24.52 -25.38 -15.29
CA GLY A 438 24.21 -23.95 -15.39
C GLY A 438 25.46 -23.03 -15.41
N ASP A 439 25.28 -21.78 -15.80
CA ASP A 439 26.30 -20.71 -15.79
C ASP A 439 25.76 -19.45 -15.12
N ILE A 440 26.38 -19.03 -14.00
CA ILE A 440 26.04 -17.74 -13.36
C ILE A 440 26.68 -16.64 -14.21
N ALA A 441 25.85 -15.99 -15.00
CA ALA A 441 26.29 -14.94 -15.91
C ALA A 441 26.42 -13.59 -15.22
N ALA A 442 25.48 -13.24 -14.34
CA ALA A 442 25.58 -12.07 -13.46
C ALA A 442 25.52 -12.50 -12.00
N PRO A 443 26.60 -12.30 -11.22
CA PRO A 443 26.56 -12.45 -9.77
C PRO A 443 25.52 -11.53 -9.13
N ILE A 444 25.02 -11.92 -7.96
CA ILE A 444 24.10 -11.12 -7.16
C ILE A 444 24.76 -9.77 -6.79
N GLY A 445 24.01 -8.69 -6.96
CA GLY A 445 24.50 -7.31 -6.81
C GLY A 445 25.03 -6.69 -8.11
N THR A 446 24.89 -7.38 -9.24
CA THR A 446 25.17 -6.79 -10.56
C THR A 446 24.20 -5.65 -10.84
N ASN A 447 24.71 -4.52 -11.37
CA ASN A 447 23.84 -3.39 -11.70
C ASN A 447 22.78 -3.76 -12.74
N MET A 448 21.59 -3.18 -12.60
CA MET A 448 20.42 -3.50 -13.43
C MET A 448 20.71 -3.41 -14.93
N THR A 449 21.47 -2.41 -15.38
CA THR A 449 21.80 -2.26 -16.82
C THR A 449 22.63 -3.42 -17.35
N SER A 450 23.57 -3.95 -16.57
CA SER A 450 24.43 -5.06 -16.99
C SER A 450 23.65 -6.37 -16.96
N LEU A 451 22.82 -6.58 -15.93
CA LEU A 451 21.93 -7.72 -15.80
C LEU A 451 20.99 -7.84 -17.02
N ILE A 452 20.26 -6.77 -17.35
CA ILE A 452 19.36 -6.79 -18.52
C ILE A 452 20.11 -6.90 -19.85
N THR A 453 21.36 -6.43 -19.91
CA THR A 453 22.20 -6.58 -21.10
C THR A 453 22.60 -8.05 -21.29
N ASP A 454 22.88 -8.76 -20.21
CA ASP A 454 23.12 -10.21 -20.24
C ASP A 454 21.86 -10.97 -20.66
N LEU A 455 20.74 -10.73 -19.97
CA LEU A 455 19.42 -11.31 -20.28
C LEU A 455 19.05 -11.20 -21.76
N GLN A 456 19.38 -10.06 -22.37
CA GLN A 456 19.13 -9.75 -23.77
C GLN A 456 20.03 -10.53 -24.76
N ASN A 457 21.30 -10.76 -24.43
CA ASN A 457 22.30 -11.18 -25.41
C ASN A 457 22.52 -12.70 -25.45
N THR A 458 22.03 -13.45 -24.47
CA THR A 458 22.16 -14.91 -24.45
C THR A 458 21.27 -15.55 -25.51
N SER A 459 21.75 -16.54 -26.25
CA SER A 459 20.92 -17.30 -27.19
C SER A 459 20.14 -18.41 -26.47
N ALA A 460 18.99 -18.77 -27.03
CA ALA A 460 18.24 -19.95 -26.60
C ALA A 460 18.67 -21.15 -27.44
N ASP A 461 19.71 -21.89 -27.07
CA ASP A 461 20.27 -22.95 -27.92
C ASP A 461 20.86 -24.14 -27.15
N THR A 462 20.40 -24.37 -25.91
CA THR A 462 20.87 -25.47 -25.04
C THR A 462 19.75 -26.48 -24.73
N TRP A 463 20.04 -27.45 -23.86
CA TRP A 463 19.07 -28.37 -23.23
C TRP A 463 18.44 -27.73 -21.98
N THR A 464 17.58 -28.47 -21.27
CA THR A 464 16.87 -28.04 -20.04
C THR A 464 17.37 -28.83 -18.79
N PRO A 465 18.64 -28.67 -18.37
CA PRO A 465 19.23 -29.38 -17.23
C PRO A 465 18.81 -28.74 -15.90
N LEU A 466 17.54 -28.95 -15.52
CA LEU A 466 16.90 -28.27 -14.38
C LEU A 466 17.61 -28.53 -13.03
N GLY A 467 17.79 -29.80 -12.66
CA GLY A 467 18.45 -30.20 -11.42
C GLY A 467 19.93 -29.82 -11.38
N GLU A 468 20.67 -30.05 -12.47
CA GLU A 468 22.09 -29.70 -12.58
C GLU A 468 22.31 -28.18 -12.46
N SER A 469 21.48 -27.37 -13.13
CA SER A 469 21.59 -25.92 -13.11
C SER A 469 21.22 -25.31 -11.77
N PHE A 470 20.18 -25.85 -11.12
CA PHE A 470 19.81 -25.42 -9.77
C PHE A 470 20.89 -25.84 -8.75
N TYR A 471 21.51 -27.02 -8.95
CA TYR A 471 22.66 -27.42 -8.14
C TYR A 471 23.84 -26.46 -8.31
N VAL A 472 24.14 -26.00 -9.53
CA VAL A 472 25.14 -24.94 -9.74
C VAL A 472 24.81 -23.68 -8.96
N ALA A 473 23.54 -23.26 -8.90
CA ALA A 473 23.12 -22.15 -8.06
C ALA A 473 23.43 -22.41 -6.57
N THR A 474 23.15 -23.62 -6.05
CA THR A 474 23.53 -23.97 -4.66
C THR A 474 25.05 -23.85 -4.42
N GLN A 475 25.87 -24.25 -5.39
CA GLN A 475 27.33 -24.13 -5.30
C GLN A 475 27.77 -22.66 -5.30
N TYR A 476 27.09 -21.80 -6.06
CA TYR A 476 27.32 -20.35 -6.04
C TYR A 476 27.03 -19.73 -4.67
N PHE A 477 25.88 -20.00 -4.06
CA PHE A 477 25.57 -19.50 -2.71
C PHE A 477 26.55 -20.05 -1.66
N LYS A 478 26.94 -21.32 -1.80
CA LYS A 478 27.94 -21.98 -0.96
C LYS A 478 29.38 -21.48 -1.19
N GLN A 479 29.65 -20.75 -2.28
CA GLN A 479 31.00 -20.39 -2.74
C GLN A 479 31.91 -21.63 -2.87
N GLU A 480 31.35 -22.73 -3.40
CA GLU A 480 32.04 -23.98 -3.64
C GLU A 480 32.48 -24.09 -5.12
N ALA A 481 33.61 -24.76 -5.35
CA ALA A 481 34.05 -25.06 -6.71
C ALA A 481 33.09 -26.04 -7.39
N VAL A 482 32.87 -25.84 -8.68
CA VAL A 482 31.92 -26.63 -9.48
C VAL A 482 32.28 -28.12 -9.43
N ALA A 483 31.26 -28.96 -9.23
CA ALA A 483 31.45 -30.40 -9.07
C ALA A 483 31.99 -31.04 -10.37
N GLY A 484 32.83 -32.07 -10.24
CA GLY A 484 33.42 -32.74 -11.40
C GLY A 484 32.36 -33.40 -12.29
N GLY A 485 32.22 -32.93 -13.53
CA GLY A 485 31.19 -33.38 -14.49
C GLY A 485 30.25 -32.27 -14.97
N LEU A 486 30.20 -31.14 -14.25
CA LEU A 486 29.49 -29.92 -14.64
C LEU A 486 30.48 -28.90 -15.22
N ASP A 487 30.06 -28.10 -16.21
CA ASP A 487 30.86 -26.98 -16.75
C ASP A 487 30.26 -25.64 -16.32
N TYR A 488 31.11 -24.81 -15.73
CA TYR A 488 30.80 -23.46 -15.30
C TYR A 488 31.88 -22.53 -15.86
N PRO A 489 31.62 -21.84 -16.98
CA PRO A 489 32.62 -21.04 -17.70
C PRO A 489 33.26 -19.92 -16.86
N ASN A 490 32.53 -19.35 -15.90
CA ASN A 490 32.91 -18.13 -15.18
C ASN A 490 33.48 -18.34 -13.77
N ASN A 491 33.84 -19.58 -13.41
CA ASN A 491 34.30 -20.11 -12.10
C ASN A 491 34.00 -19.24 -10.85
N PRO A 492 33.15 -19.65 -9.86
CA PRO A 492 33.15 -18.96 -8.59
C PRO A 492 34.59 -19.02 -8.08
N THR A 493 35.20 -17.85 -7.91
CA THR A 493 36.56 -17.76 -7.41
C THR A 493 36.60 -18.50 -6.08
N GLY A 494 37.61 -19.34 -5.86
CA GLY A 494 37.76 -20.08 -4.61
C GLY A 494 37.68 -19.23 -3.34
N PRO A 495 37.86 -19.87 -2.17
CA PRO A 495 37.12 -19.59 -0.93
C PRO A 495 37.00 -18.10 -0.60
N PHE A 496 35.77 -17.65 -0.30
CA PHE A 496 35.41 -16.31 0.18
C PHE A 496 36.06 -15.18 -0.62
N ASN A 497 35.40 -14.66 -1.65
CA ASN A 497 35.81 -13.40 -2.25
C ASN A 497 34.88 -12.27 -1.77
N ASP A 498 35.42 -11.06 -1.73
CA ASP A 498 34.71 -9.83 -1.38
C ASP A 498 34.12 -9.14 -2.62
N VAL A 499 33.89 -9.88 -3.71
CA VAL A 499 33.55 -9.31 -5.03
C VAL A 499 32.30 -9.93 -5.67
N ASN A 500 32.14 -11.25 -5.61
CA ASN A 500 31.07 -12.01 -6.25
C ASN A 500 30.30 -12.92 -5.24
N ASP A 501 30.58 -12.80 -3.94
CA ASP A 501 29.87 -13.54 -2.89
C ASP A 501 28.48 -12.91 -2.68
N PRO A 502 27.39 -13.69 -2.82
CA PRO A 502 26.03 -13.16 -2.65
C PRO A 502 25.77 -12.62 -1.24
N TYR A 503 26.55 -13.01 -0.24
CA TYR A 503 26.44 -12.49 1.12
C TYR A 503 27.43 -11.35 1.43
N TYR A 504 28.03 -10.74 0.40
CA TYR A 504 29.00 -9.65 0.57
C TYR A 504 28.63 -8.38 -0.20
N GLN A 505 28.35 -7.29 0.52
CA GLN A 505 27.97 -5.98 -0.03
C GLN A 505 28.84 -4.87 0.56
N GLY A 506 30.16 -5.01 0.43
CA GLY A 506 31.15 -4.17 1.14
C GLY A 506 31.35 -4.54 2.61
N GLN A 507 30.46 -5.36 3.16
CA GLN A 507 30.55 -6.09 4.42
C GLN A 507 29.76 -7.41 4.29
N GLU A 508 30.02 -8.37 5.18
CA GLU A 508 29.24 -9.61 5.24
C GLU A 508 27.82 -9.31 5.73
N VAL A 509 26.80 -9.71 4.95
CA VAL A 509 25.38 -9.51 5.23
C VAL A 509 24.72 -10.88 5.41
N TRP A 510 24.83 -11.41 6.63
CA TRP A 510 24.45 -12.77 6.96
C TRP A 510 22.94 -12.99 7.13
N CYS A 511 22.17 -11.92 7.34
CA CYS A 511 20.70 -11.97 7.45
C CYS A 511 19.96 -11.76 6.12
N ALA A 512 20.68 -11.62 4.99
CA ALA A 512 20.07 -11.53 3.67
C ALA A 512 19.54 -12.90 3.21
N LYS A 513 18.21 -13.05 3.18
CA LYS A 513 17.55 -14.26 2.66
C LYS A 513 17.83 -14.45 1.16
N SER A 514 17.94 -15.71 0.74
CA SER A 514 18.34 -16.08 -0.63
C SER A 514 17.22 -16.79 -1.38
N PHE A 515 16.97 -16.34 -2.61
CA PHE A 515 15.85 -16.77 -3.44
C PHE A 515 16.32 -17.08 -4.86
N VAL A 516 15.73 -18.10 -5.46
CA VAL A 516 15.90 -18.42 -6.88
C VAL A 516 14.53 -18.44 -7.54
N ILE A 517 14.37 -17.69 -8.64
CA ILE A 517 13.17 -17.75 -9.48
C ILE A 517 13.54 -18.52 -10.75
N LEU A 518 12.99 -19.72 -10.90
CA LEU A 518 13.14 -20.58 -12.08
C LEU A 518 12.01 -20.29 -13.07
N LEU A 519 12.35 -19.80 -14.27
CA LEU A 519 11.40 -19.54 -15.36
C LEU A 519 11.69 -20.53 -16.49
N THR A 520 10.78 -21.46 -16.77
CA THR A 520 10.98 -22.52 -17.79
C THR A 520 9.68 -22.91 -18.47
N ASP A 521 9.79 -23.35 -19.74
CA ASP A 521 8.66 -23.85 -20.53
C ASP A 521 8.46 -25.37 -20.46
N GLY A 522 9.33 -26.09 -19.75
CA GLY A 522 9.07 -27.46 -19.35
C GLY A 522 10.22 -28.44 -19.55
N ALA A 523 9.84 -29.69 -19.79
CA ALA A 523 10.50 -30.93 -19.37
C ALA A 523 12.03 -30.94 -19.27
N SER A 524 12.50 -31.47 -18.14
CA SER A 524 13.92 -31.76 -17.88
C SER A 524 14.54 -32.54 -19.04
N THR A 525 15.73 -32.12 -19.49
CA THR A 525 16.56 -32.83 -20.47
C THR A 525 18.03 -32.68 -20.13
N LYS A 526 18.82 -33.75 -20.33
CA LYS A 526 20.26 -33.78 -19.99
C LYS A 526 20.55 -33.39 -18.54
N ASP A 527 19.86 -34.05 -17.61
CA ASP A 527 19.78 -33.63 -16.20
C ASP A 527 20.24 -34.75 -15.24
N GLY A 528 21.33 -35.45 -15.58
CA GLY A 528 21.76 -36.67 -14.89
C GLY A 528 22.90 -36.52 -13.90
N LYS A 529 23.59 -35.37 -13.88
CA LYS A 529 24.94 -35.17 -13.29
C LYS A 529 24.95 -34.43 -11.96
N ILE A 530 24.03 -34.74 -11.06
CA ILE A 530 24.11 -34.29 -9.65
C ILE A 530 24.83 -35.33 -8.77
N PRO A 531 25.37 -34.94 -7.59
CA PRO A 531 25.97 -35.89 -6.65
C PRO A 531 25.03 -37.03 -6.28
N SER A 532 25.57 -38.26 -6.19
CA SER A 532 24.77 -39.47 -5.93
C SER A 532 24.02 -39.47 -4.60
N GLY A 533 24.42 -38.63 -3.63
CA GLY A 533 23.74 -38.50 -2.35
C GLY A 533 22.54 -37.55 -2.36
N LEU A 534 22.37 -36.80 -3.46
CA LEU A 534 21.22 -35.91 -3.68
C LEU A 534 20.17 -36.55 -4.59
N LYS A 535 20.52 -37.58 -5.36
CA LYS A 535 19.55 -38.30 -6.20
C LYS A 535 18.51 -39.00 -5.32
N ASP A 536 17.25 -38.75 -5.60
CA ASP A 536 16.09 -39.36 -4.94
C ASP A 536 16.02 -39.01 -3.44
N LEU A 537 16.59 -37.86 -3.05
CA LEU A 537 16.61 -37.41 -1.65
C LEU A 537 15.20 -37.15 -1.11
N ALA A 538 14.32 -36.57 -1.94
CA ALA A 538 12.94 -36.22 -1.57
C ALA A 538 11.94 -37.37 -1.82
N ASP A 539 12.38 -38.48 -2.44
CA ASP A 539 11.51 -39.58 -2.87
C ASP A 539 11.07 -40.53 -1.75
N GLY A 540 11.76 -40.49 -0.61
CA GLY A 540 11.43 -41.29 0.57
C GLY A 540 10.04 -40.98 1.19
N HIS A 541 9.39 -39.89 0.75
CA HIS A 541 8.09 -39.43 1.26
C HIS A 541 6.94 -39.55 0.23
N GLU A 542 7.18 -39.38 -1.07
CA GLU A 542 6.19 -39.61 -2.15
C GLU A 542 6.85 -39.99 -3.49
N THR A 543 6.36 -41.04 -4.16
CA THR A 543 6.89 -41.46 -5.47
C THR A 543 6.29 -40.63 -6.61
N PHE A 544 7.12 -39.84 -7.30
CA PHE A 544 6.72 -38.95 -8.39
C PHE A 544 6.18 -39.66 -9.63
N LEU A 545 6.72 -40.84 -10.01
CA LEU A 545 6.30 -41.65 -11.16
C LEU A 545 6.40 -43.17 -10.91
N GLY A 546 5.84 -43.66 -9.81
CA GLY A 546 5.52 -45.08 -9.57
C GLY A 546 6.51 -46.16 -10.08
N GLY A 547 7.53 -46.50 -9.28
CA GLY A 547 8.18 -47.82 -9.23
C GLY A 547 9.63 -47.89 -9.75
N ASP A 548 10.58 -48.23 -8.85
CA ASP A 548 12.04 -48.37 -9.03
C ASP A 548 12.65 -47.24 -9.89
N ASP A 549 12.84 -46.10 -9.22
CA ASP A 549 13.64 -44.94 -9.62
C ASP A 549 15.08 -45.36 -9.94
N GLY A 550 15.52 -45.05 -11.15
CA GLY A 550 16.87 -45.36 -11.57
C GLY A 550 17.82 -44.24 -11.17
N VAL A 551 18.49 -44.33 -10.01
CA VAL A 551 19.65 -43.46 -9.66
C VAL A 551 20.78 -43.40 -10.73
N ASP A 552 20.68 -44.28 -11.73
CA ASP A 552 21.62 -44.50 -12.82
C ASP A 552 21.09 -44.01 -14.19
N CYS A 553 20.38 -42.88 -14.26
CA CYS A 553 20.05 -42.24 -15.54
C CYS A 553 21.31 -42.01 -16.39
N ASN A 554 21.33 -42.64 -17.57
CA ASN A 554 22.34 -42.41 -18.59
C ASN A 554 21.78 -41.46 -19.66
N GLU A 555 21.97 -40.17 -19.42
CA GLU A 555 21.67 -39.03 -20.29
C GLU A 555 22.18 -39.15 -21.75
N ASN A 556 23.23 -39.93 -22.04
CA ASN A 556 23.69 -40.18 -23.41
C ASN A 556 22.83 -41.18 -24.17
N THR A 557 22.25 -42.15 -23.45
CA THR A 557 21.43 -43.23 -24.04
C THR A 557 19.95 -43.13 -23.70
N GLY A 558 19.57 -42.23 -22.79
CA GLY A 558 18.23 -42.13 -22.19
C GLY A 558 17.84 -43.38 -21.38
N ALA A 559 18.80 -44.19 -20.96
CA ALA A 559 18.52 -45.44 -20.27
C ALA A 559 18.39 -45.18 -18.76
N GLY A 560 17.29 -45.59 -18.16
CA GLY A 560 17.03 -45.38 -16.72
C GLY A 560 16.74 -43.93 -16.36
N CYS A 561 16.23 -43.12 -17.30
CA CYS A 561 15.84 -41.73 -17.07
C CYS A 561 14.31 -41.61 -17.13
N GLU A 562 13.74 -40.76 -16.28
CA GLU A 562 12.30 -40.56 -16.07
C GLU A 562 11.68 -39.74 -17.21
N PHE A 563 12.46 -38.83 -17.80
CA PHE A 563 12.04 -37.98 -18.91
C PHE A 563 12.80 -38.28 -20.20
N PRO A 564 12.21 -37.97 -21.37
CA PRO A 564 12.89 -38.09 -22.66
C PRO A 564 14.24 -37.35 -22.73
N SER A 565 15.08 -37.71 -23.69
CA SER A 565 16.37 -37.05 -23.96
C SER A 565 17.37 -37.03 -22.78
N GLY A 566 17.14 -37.86 -21.75
CA GLY A 566 18.01 -37.95 -20.59
C GLY A 566 17.66 -36.97 -19.47
N GLY A 567 16.39 -36.58 -19.34
CA GLY A 567 15.92 -35.79 -18.22
C GLY A 567 15.51 -36.62 -17.01
N THR A 568 15.47 -35.97 -15.86
CA THR A 568 15.23 -36.57 -14.54
C THR A 568 14.30 -35.67 -13.72
N ASP A 569 13.85 -36.15 -12.57
CA ASP A 569 13.09 -35.39 -11.58
C ASP A 569 13.96 -34.80 -10.46
N TYR A 570 15.28 -34.84 -10.61
CA TYR A 570 16.26 -34.45 -9.59
C TYR A 570 16.15 -32.98 -9.12
N LEU A 571 15.46 -32.11 -9.86
CA LEU A 571 15.20 -30.72 -9.43
C LEU A 571 14.58 -30.66 -8.04
N LYS A 572 13.57 -31.50 -7.73
CA LYS A 572 12.89 -31.49 -6.42
C LYS A 572 13.83 -31.89 -5.29
N ASP A 573 14.79 -32.78 -5.56
CA ASP A 573 15.73 -33.27 -4.57
C ASP A 573 16.76 -32.20 -4.22
N VAL A 574 17.28 -31.51 -5.24
CA VAL A 574 18.19 -30.38 -5.05
C VAL A 574 17.45 -29.22 -4.38
N ALA A 575 16.17 -28.99 -4.71
CA ALA A 575 15.30 -28.02 -4.04
C ALA A 575 15.19 -28.31 -2.53
N HIS A 576 14.88 -29.56 -2.16
CA HIS A 576 14.82 -29.99 -0.76
C HIS A 576 16.17 -29.79 -0.05
N TYR A 577 17.28 -30.20 -0.68
CA TYR A 577 18.63 -30.00 -0.14
C TYR A 577 18.94 -28.53 0.10
N ALA A 578 18.66 -27.67 -0.87
CA ALA A 578 18.95 -26.24 -0.80
C ALA A 578 18.12 -25.54 0.28
N ARG A 579 16.90 -26.03 0.56
CA ARG A 579 15.99 -25.47 1.56
C ARG A 579 16.31 -25.92 2.99
N THR A 580 16.81 -27.14 3.17
CA THR A 580 17.01 -27.77 4.50
C THR A 580 18.46 -27.79 4.96
N THR A 581 19.40 -27.46 4.08
CA THR A 581 20.83 -27.43 4.42
C THR A 581 21.32 -26.00 4.51
N ASP A 582 21.95 -25.65 5.64
CA ASP A 582 22.76 -24.45 5.73
C ASP A 582 23.98 -24.58 4.80
N LEU A 583 23.94 -23.85 3.68
CA LEU A 583 24.98 -23.88 2.66
C LEU A 583 26.26 -23.17 3.15
N ARG A 584 26.18 -22.29 4.15
CA ARG A 584 27.31 -21.48 4.61
C ARG A 584 27.42 -21.47 6.14
N PRO A 585 27.75 -22.62 6.77
CA PRO A 585 27.86 -22.74 8.24
C PRO A 585 29.02 -21.96 8.86
N THR A 586 29.78 -21.23 8.04
CA THR A 586 30.87 -20.33 8.45
C THR A 586 30.40 -18.90 8.70
N ILE A 587 29.22 -18.51 8.21
CA ILE A 587 28.60 -17.20 8.51
C ILE A 587 27.44 -17.43 9.49
N GLU A 588 27.07 -16.39 10.24
CA GLU A 588 26.02 -16.47 11.26
C GLU A 588 24.65 -16.70 10.62
N GLY A 589 23.78 -17.47 11.26
CA GLY A 589 22.47 -17.83 10.73
C GLY A 589 22.47 -18.93 9.65
N GLU A 590 21.28 -19.43 9.31
CA GLU A 590 21.11 -20.50 8.32
C GLU A 590 21.00 -19.95 6.91
N GLN A 591 21.84 -20.47 6.00
CA GLN A 591 21.93 -19.97 4.64
C GLN A 591 21.37 -20.98 3.66
N ASN A 592 20.04 -21.01 3.62
CA ASN A 592 19.26 -21.83 2.71
C ASN A 592 18.71 -21.00 1.53
N ILE A 593 18.16 -21.68 0.53
CA ILE A 593 17.58 -21.07 -0.66
C ILE A 593 16.10 -21.40 -0.74
N PHE A 594 15.28 -20.38 -0.98
CA PHE A 594 13.88 -20.54 -1.36
C PHE A 594 13.75 -20.63 -2.88
N LEU A 595 13.15 -21.71 -3.37
CA LEU A 595 12.90 -21.90 -4.80
C LEU A 595 11.46 -21.50 -5.18
N TYR A 596 11.37 -20.60 -6.15
CA TYR A 596 10.13 -20.23 -6.84
C TYR A 596 10.17 -20.79 -8.24
N THR A 597 9.11 -21.47 -8.67
CA THR A 597 9.01 -22.01 -10.03
C THR A 597 7.90 -21.31 -10.79
N VAL A 598 8.21 -20.81 -11.98
CA VAL A 598 7.28 -20.16 -12.91
C VAL A 598 7.22 -21.01 -14.16
N TYR A 599 6.16 -21.83 -14.27
CA TYR A 599 5.91 -22.65 -15.44
C TYR A 599 5.25 -21.79 -16.53
N ALA A 600 6.00 -21.42 -17.56
CA ALA A 600 5.57 -20.46 -18.57
C ALA A 600 5.47 -21.09 -19.96
N PHE A 601 4.37 -20.89 -20.68
CA PHE A 601 4.17 -21.34 -22.08
C PHE A 601 4.13 -22.85 -22.34
N GLY A 602 4.35 -23.69 -21.32
CA GLY A 602 4.33 -25.15 -21.44
C GLY A 602 2.96 -25.79 -21.20
N ASP A 603 2.75 -26.99 -21.73
CA ASP A 603 1.54 -27.79 -21.54
C ASP A 603 1.81 -29.25 -21.08
N ASP A 604 3.06 -29.61 -20.81
CA ASP A 604 3.48 -30.94 -20.37
C ASP A 604 3.05 -31.21 -18.91
N PRO A 605 2.13 -32.17 -18.66
CA PRO A 605 1.66 -32.49 -17.32
C PRO A 605 2.78 -32.99 -16.38
N ASN A 606 3.79 -33.69 -16.90
CA ASN A 606 4.89 -34.21 -16.08
C ASN A 606 5.85 -33.09 -15.69
N ALA A 607 6.13 -32.16 -16.60
CA ALA A 607 6.95 -30.97 -16.29
C ALA A 607 6.23 -30.07 -15.28
N ARG A 608 4.92 -29.83 -15.48
CA ARG A 608 4.07 -29.12 -14.52
C ARG A 608 4.16 -29.73 -13.12
N ASN A 609 4.01 -31.04 -13.03
CA ASN A 609 4.07 -31.74 -11.75
C ASN A 609 5.46 -31.63 -11.11
N LEU A 610 6.54 -31.76 -11.90
CA LEU A 610 7.90 -31.64 -11.40
C LEU A 610 8.15 -30.26 -10.77
N LEU A 611 7.69 -29.19 -11.43
CA LEU A 611 7.87 -27.83 -10.95
C LEU A 611 7.04 -27.53 -9.69
N LYS A 612 5.83 -28.10 -9.58
CA LYS A 612 5.04 -28.04 -8.34
C LYS A 612 5.75 -28.75 -7.20
N GLU A 613 6.27 -29.95 -7.45
CA GLU A 613 7.01 -30.70 -6.45
C GLU A 613 8.30 -30.00 -6.02
N ALA A 614 9.03 -29.41 -6.97
CA ALA A 614 10.20 -28.60 -6.66
C ALA A 614 9.86 -27.34 -5.85
N ALA A 615 8.75 -26.66 -6.16
CA ALA A 615 8.27 -25.52 -5.37
C ALA A 615 7.86 -25.94 -3.96
N ARG A 616 7.12 -27.06 -3.81
CA ARG A 616 6.76 -27.62 -2.50
C ARG A 616 8.00 -27.94 -1.67
N GLN A 617 8.96 -28.65 -2.25
CA GLN A 617 10.18 -29.09 -1.55
C GLN A 617 11.19 -27.95 -1.31
N GLY A 618 11.22 -26.93 -2.17
CA GLY A 618 12.18 -25.84 -2.11
C GLY A 618 11.66 -24.52 -1.53
N GLY A 619 10.35 -24.38 -1.34
CA GLY A 619 9.70 -23.12 -0.95
C GLY A 619 8.89 -23.16 0.35
N PHE A 620 8.76 -24.33 0.97
CA PHE A 620 7.98 -24.49 2.21
C PHE A 620 8.56 -23.70 3.40
N GLU A 621 7.69 -23.33 4.34
CA GLU A 621 8.07 -22.79 5.64
C GLU A 621 7.90 -23.89 6.68
N ASP A 622 9.03 -24.42 7.16
CA ASP A 622 9.08 -25.48 8.16
C ASP A 622 8.60 -24.94 9.52
N HIS A 623 7.31 -25.12 9.82
CA HIS A 623 6.69 -24.58 11.02
C HIS A 623 6.93 -25.47 12.24
N ASN A 624 7.22 -26.76 12.02
CA ASN A 624 7.37 -27.76 13.08
C ASN A 624 8.84 -28.22 13.28
N ALA A 625 9.77 -27.68 12.49
CA ALA A 625 11.21 -27.99 12.49
C ALA A 625 11.55 -29.47 12.21
N ASN A 626 10.70 -30.18 11.44
CA ASN A 626 10.94 -31.57 11.06
C ASN A 626 11.83 -31.69 9.80
N GLY A 627 12.06 -30.59 9.08
CA GLY A 627 12.83 -30.53 7.85
C GLY A 627 12.09 -31.00 6.58
N TRP A 628 10.76 -31.15 6.62
CA TRP A 628 9.95 -31.72 5.54
C TRP A 628 8.63 -30.96 5.39
N PRO A 629 8.12 -30.73 4.16
CA PRO A 629 6.79 -30.17 3.97
C PRO A 629 5.71 -31.17 4.42
N ASP A 630 4.84 -30.74 5.32
CA ASP A 630 3.71 -31.54 5.80
C ASP A 630 2.60 -31.71 4.75
N GLY A 631 2.00 -32.91 4.71
CA GLY A 631 0.83 -33.20 3.88
C GLY A 631 1.10 -33.31 2.37
N THR A 632 0.09 -33.83 1.67
CA THR A 632 0.09 -34.06 0.22
C THR A 632 -1.02 -33.25 -0.42
N THR A 633 -1.01 -33.13 -1.76
CA THR A 633 -2.10 -32.44 -2.49
C THR A 633 -3.48 -33.09 -2.27
N ALA A 634 -3.53 -34.34 -1.78
CA ALA A 634 -4.76 -35.07 -1.49
C ALA A 634 -5.28 -34.88 -0.05
N ASP A 635 -4.48 -34.31 0.85
CA ASP A 635 -4.84 -34.10 2.25
C ASP A 635 -5.69 -32.83 2.44
N VAL A 636 -6.29 -32.68 3.62
CA VAL A 636 -7.11 -31.50 3.92
C VAL A 636 -6.24 -30.24 4.03
N PRO A 637 -6.78 -29.04 3.74
CA PRO A 637 -6.00 -27.80 3.76
C PRO A 637 -5.22 -27.54 5.07
N ASP A 638 -5.74 -27.99 6.21
CA ASP A 638 -5.06 -27.81 7.50
C ASP A 638 -3.75 -28.59 7.62
N ASP A 639 -3.60 -29.72 6.92
CA ASP A 639 -2.43 -30.60 7.00
C ASP A 639 -1.29 -30.16 6.07
N ARG A 640 -1.47 -29.08 5.30
CA ARG A 640 -0.53 -28.66 4.24
C ARG A 640 -0.15 -27.18 4.28
N LYS A 641 -0.34 -26.53 5.42
CA LYS A 641 -0.09 -25.09 5.62
C LYS A 641 1.36 -24.64 5.39
N GLU A 642 2.32 -25.55 5.52
CA GLU A 642 3.75 -25.24 5.32
C GLU A 642 4.10 -24.88 3.87
N TRP A 643 3.30 -25.32 2.90
CA TRP A 643 3.55 -25.08 1.48
C TRP A 643 2.34 -24.60 0.68
N ASP A 644 1.11 -24.77 1.20
CA ASP A 644 -0.14 -24.25 0.63
C ASP A 644 -0.98 -23.62 1.75
N LYS A 645 -0.66 -22.37 2.07
CA LYS A 645 -1.35 -21.57 3.10
C LYS A 645 -2.77 -21.20 2.67
N ASN A 646 -3.01 -21.10 1.37
CA ASN A 646 -4.29 -20.62 0.83
C ASN A 646 -5.33 -21.75 0.64
N GLY A 647 -4.90 -23.01 0.67
CA GLY A 647 -5.75 -24.18 0.62
C GLY A 647 -6.28 -24.54 -0.77
N ASP A 648 -5.60 -24.15 -1.86
CA ASP A 648 -6.02 -24.42 -3.25
C ASP A 648 -5.42 -25.69 -3.88
N GLY A 649 -4.39 -26.26 -3.26
CA GLY A 649 -3.72 -27.50 -3.66
C GLY A 649 -2.53 -27.26 -4.59
N VAL A 650 -2.08 -26.01 -4.66
CA VAL A 650 -0.93 -25.54 -5.41
C VAL A 650 0.06 -24.92 -4.42
N PRO A 651 1.35 -25.25 -4.50
CA PRO A 651 2.33 -24.61 -3.63
C PRO A 651 2.39 -23.10 -3.82
N ASP A 652 2.48 -22.34 -2.73
CA ASP A 652 2.48 -20.86 -2.78
C ASP A 652 3.70 -20.27 -3.52
N THR A 653 4.77 -21.06 -3.67
CA THR A 653 5.97 -20.71 -4.45
C THR A 653 5.92 -21.22 -5.91
N TYR A 654 4.81 -21.85 -6.33
CA TYR A 654 4.56 -22.27 -7.70
C TYR A 654 3.65 -21.30 -8.43
N TYR A 655 4.04 -20.92 -9.63
CA TYR A 655 3.34 -19.99 -10.49
C TYR A 655 3.21 -20.57 -11.89
N GLU A 656 2.09 -20.32 -12.58
CA GLU A 656 1.86 -20.84 -13.93
C GLU A 656 1.29 -19.76 -14.85
N ALA A 657 1.85 -19.66 -16.05
CA ALA A 657 1.49 -18.64 -17.02
C ALA A 657 1.40 -19.23 -18.44
N SER A 658 0.23 -19.16 -19.05
CA SER A 658 0.01 -19.60 -20.43
C SER A 658 0.50 -18.60 -21.48
N ASP A 659 0.64 -17.32 -21.11
CA ASP A 659 1.03 -16.23 -21.99
C ASP A 659 1.79 -15.13 -21.23
N GLY A 660 2.21 -14.09 -21.95
CA GLY A 660 2.98 -12.99 -21.39
C GLY A 660 2.22 -12.11 -20.38
N TYR A 661 0.90 -11.94 -20.52
CA TYR A 661 0.11 -11.17 -19.56
C TYR A 661 0.04 -11.92 -18.23
N ALA A 662 -0.27 -13.21 -18.29
CA ALA A 662 -0.27 -14.07 -17.11
C ALA A 662 1.13 -14.10 -16.48
N MET A 663 2.19 -14.24 -17.28
CA MET A 663 3.56 -14.30 -16.79
C MET A 663 3.98 -13.03 -16.05
N GLU A 664 3.62 -11.84 -16.56
CA GLU A 664 3.89 -10.56 -15.89
C GLU A 664 3.21 -10.48 -14.52
N ALA A 665 1.92 -10.84 -14.45
CA ALA A 665 1.17 -10.84 -13.19
C ALA A 665 1.73 -11.84 -12.18
N GLN A 666 2.02 -13.07 -12.62
CA GLN A 666 2.54 -14.13 -11.76
C GLN A 666 3.96 -13.81 -11.25
N LEU A 667 4.83 -13.22 -12.09
CA LEU A 667 6.17 -12.84 -11.68
C LEU A 667 6.15 -11.71 -10.64
N ILE A 668 5.25 -10.73 -10.78
CA ILE A 668 5.05 -9.68 -9.77
C ILE A 668 4.56 -10.32 -8.47
N ALA A 669 3.60 -11.24 -8.51
CA ALA A 669 3.12 -11.95 -7.33
C ALA A 669 4.25 -12.71 -6.60
N ALA A 670 5.08 -13.45 -7.35
CA ALA A 670 6.23 -14.16 -6.80
C ALA A 670 7.25 -13.22 -6.12
N ILE A 671 7.57 -12.09 -6.75
CA ILE A 671 8.51 -11.11 -6.16
C ILE A 671 7.92 -10.47 -4.90
N ASN A 672 6.62 -10.18 -4.86
CA ASN A 672 5.98 -9.61 -3.67
C ASN A 672 6.03 -10.60 -2.50
N ASP A 673 5.82 -11.89 -2.76
CA ASP A 673 5.96 -12.93 -1.74
C ASP A 673 7.41 -13.04 -1.23
N ILE A 674 8.40 -13.00 -2.13
CA ILE A 674 9.84 -12.96 -1.77
C ILE A 674 10.14 -11.77 -0.86
N LEU A 675 9.69 -10.57 -1.26
CA LEU A 675 9.94 -9.35 -0.52
C LEU A 675 9.22 -9.34 0.84
N ALA A 676 8.01 -9.90 0.92
CA ALA A 676 7.30 -10.11 2.18
C ALA A 676 8.05 -11.07 3.12
N ARG A 677 8.59 -12.17 2.59
CA ARG A 677 9.41 -13.12 3.35
C ARG A 677 10.74 -12.51 3.80
N ALA A 678 11.29 -11.54 3.06
CA ALA A 678 12.50 -10.81 3.43
C ALA A 678 12.26 -9.71 4.48
N ALA A 679 11.05 -9.17 4.56
CA ALA A 679 10.66 -8.12 5.49
C ALA A 679 10.51 -8.67 6.93
N SER A 680 11.59 -8.60 7.70
CA SER A 680 11.60 -8.87 9.15
C SER A 680 10.69 -7.89 9.92
N GLY A 681 9.87 -8.40 10.84
CA GLY A 681 8.98 -7.62 11.70
C GLY A 681 9.42 -7.65 13.17
N THR A 682 9.94 -6.53 13.68
CA THR A 682 10.27 -6.41 15.11
C THR A 682 9.11 -5.84 15.92
N ALA A 683 8.55 -6.61 16.86
CA ALA A 683 7.60 -6.09 17.84
C ALA A 683 8.32 -5.35 18.98
N ALA A 684 8.36 -4.01 18.95
CA ALA A 684 9.03 -3.25 20.02
C ALA A 684 8.18 -3.03 21.29
N SER A 685 6.89 -3.41 21.32
CA SER A 685 6.06 -3.23 22.53
C SER A 685 4.99 -4.31 22.71
N VAL A 686 5.40 -5.54 23.03
CA VAL A 686 4.51 -6.55 23.63
C VAL A 686 4.24 -6.19 25.11
N LEU A 687 3.71 -4.99 25.36
CA LEU A 687 3.29 -4.55 26.68
C LEU A 687 1.78 -4.67 26.79
N ALA A 688 1.36 -5.75 27.43
CA ALA A 688 -0.02 -6.06 27.73
C ALA A 688 -0.57 -5.23 28.90
N THR A 689 -1.84 -4.83 28.83
CA THR A 689 -2.58 -4.32 30.00
C THR A 689 -3.82 -5.14 30.30
N ASN A 690 -3.90 -5.62 31.54
CA ASN A 690 -5.09 -6.22 32.14
C ASN A 690 -5.67 -5.21 33.13
N ALA A 691 -6.94 -4.83 32.97
CA ALA A 691 -7.65 -3.97 33.92
C ALA A 691 -8.47 -4.79 34.93
N GLU A 692 -8.96 -5.96 34.53
CA GLU A 692 -9.72 -6.87 35.37
C GLU A 692 -9.14 -8.26 35.13
N GLY A 693 -8.66 -8.93 36.18
CA GLY A 693 -8.08 -10.26 36.06
C GLY A 693 -9.13 -11.24 35.51
N GLU A 694 -8.75 -11.98 34.47
CA GLU A 694 -9.53 -12.97 33.70
C GLU A 694 -10.49 -12.37 32.67
N GLY A 695 -10.19 -12.61 31.37
CA GLY A 695 -10.92 -12.06 30.25
C GLY A 695 -10.03 -11.98 29.01
N ASN A 696 -9.49 -10.81 28.69
CA ASN A 696 -8.64 -10.61 27.52
C ASN A 696 -7.43 -9.70 27.82
N LEU A 697 -6.54 -9.60 26.83
CA LEU A 697 -5.31 -8.83 26.83
C LEU A 697 -5.22 -8.04 25.54
N VAL A 698 -4.96 -6.75 25.66
CA VAL A 698 -4.76 -5.87 24.51
C VAL A 698 -3.27 -5.63 24.30
N GLN A 699 -2.82 -5.79 23.06
CA GLN A 699 -1.43 -5.71 22.65
C GLN A 699 -1.29 -4.79 21.45
N ALA A 700 -0.28 -3.91 21.49
CA ALA A 700 0.11 -3.09 20.35
C ALA A 700 1.40 -3.62 19.70
N TYR A 701 1.56 -3.47 18.40
CA TYR A 701 2.82 -3.68 17.71
C TYR A 701 2.88 -2.82 16.44
N PHE A 702 4.03 -2.78 15.77
CA PHE A 702 4.17 -2.05 14.50
C PHE A 702 5.03 -2.82 13.50
N ARG A 703 4.93 -2.45 12.23
CA ARG A 703 5.82 -2.90 11.16
C ARG A 703 6.53 -1.72 10.50
N PRO A 704 7.87 -1.71 10.45
CA PRO A 704 8.62 -0.67 9.76
C PRO A 704 8.29 -0.61 8.27
N THR A 705 8.09 -1.76 7.64
CA THR A 705 7.88 -1.90 6.19
C THR A 705 6.92 -3.06 5.89
N LYS A 706 6.05 -2.86 4.91
CA LYS A 706 5.18 -3.88 4.29
C LYS A 706 5.05 -3.58 2.80
N ILE A 707 5.06 -4.60 1.96
CA ILE A 707 5.06 -4.43 0.50
C ILE A 707 3.70 -4.83 -0.06
N GLU A 708 3.14 -4.00 -0.95
CA GLU A 708 1.90 -4.26 -1.70
C GLU A 708 2.15 -4.01 -3.18
N GLY A 709 2.06 -5.05 -4.01
CA GLY A 709 2.43 -4.89 -5.42
C GLY A 709 3.90 -4.46 -5.51
N THR A 710 4.18 -3.48 -6.37
CA THR A 710 5.51 -2.85 -6.43
C THR A 710 5.71 -1.75 -5.38
N ASP A 711 4.71 -1.43 -4.55
CA ASP A 711 4.75 -0.29 -3.65
C ASP A 711 5.13 -0.70 -2.22
N GLU A 712 5.78 0.21 -1.51
CA GLU A 712 6.23 0.01 -0.13
C GLU A 712 5.42 0.89 0.82
N VAL A 713 4.92 0.27 1.88
CA VAL A 713 4.12 0.91 2.92
C VAL A 713 4.84 0.78 4.25
N ASN A 714 5.28 1.92 4.77
CA ASN A 714 6.11 1.96 5.98
C ASN A 714 5.31 2.26 7.25
N TRP A 715 5.92 2.08 8.42
CA TRP A 715 5.45 2.55 9.74
C TRP A 715 3.96 2.31 10.03
N LEU A 716 3.56 1.04 9.97
CA LEU A 716 2.19 0.60 10.20
C LEU A 716 1.97 0.21 11.65
N GLY A 717 0.92 0.71 12.29
CA GLY A 717 0.52 0.29 13.65
C GLY A 717 -0.58 -0.75 13.67
N TYR A 718 -0.52 -1.59 14.68
CA TYR A 718 -1.48 -2.66 14.95
C TYR A 718 -1.85 -2.66 16.43
N LEU A 719 -3.13 -2.95 16.72
CA LEU A 719 -3.63 -3.11 18.08
C LEU A 719 -4.63 -4.25 18.09
N GLN A 720 -4.29 -5.32 18.81
CA GLN A 720 -5.05 -6.56 18.81
C GLN A 720 -5.43 -7.00 20.22
N ALA A 721 -6.50 -7.80 20.32
CA ALA A 721 -6.90 -8.45 21.57
C ALA A 721 -6.82 -9.96 21.49
N LEU A 722 -6.26 -10.56 22.55
CA LEU A 722 -6.13 -11.99 22.77
C LEU A 722 -6.84 -12.39 24.05
N TRP A 723 -7.29 -13.62 24.15
CA TRP A 723 -7.85 -14.16 25.38
C TRP A 723 -6.74 -14.41 26.41
N VAL A 724 -7.10 -14.34 27.69
CA VAL A 724 -6.26 -14.80 28.80
C VAL A 724 -7.02 -15.90 29.53
N ASP A 725 -6.51 -17.13 29.46
CA ASP A 725 -7.13 -18.25 30.15
C ASP A 725 -6.91 -18.20 31.67
N PRO A 726 -7.64 -19.00 32.47
CA PRO A 726 -7.49 -19.02 33.94
C PRO A 726 -6.08 -19.38 34.44
N CYS A 727 -5.25 -20.01 33.61
CA CYS A 727 -3.85 -20.31 33.91
C CYS A 727 -2.90 -19.14 33.59
N GLY A 728 -3.40 -18.07 32.96
CA GLY A 728 -2.62 -16.91 32.54
C GLY A 728 -1.93 -17.08 31.18
N ASN A 729 -2.32 -18.08 30.37
CA ASN A 729 -1.82 -18.24 29.01
C ASN A 729 -2.59 -17.33 28.05
N LEU A 730 -1.91 -16.89 27.00
CA LEU A 730 -2.51 -16.13 25.91
C LEU A 730 -3.13 -17.08 24.90
N ARG A 731 -4.33 -16.76 24.42
CA ARG A 731 -5.02 -17.55 23.40
C ARG A 731 -5.57 -16.65 22.30
N GLU A 732 -5.51 -17.14 21.09
CA GLU A 732 -6.17 -16.53 19.94
C GLU A 732 -7.66 -16.94 19.88
N ASP A 733 -8.44 -16.35 18.98
CA ASP A 733 -9.87 -16.61 18.73
C ASP A 733 -9.99 -17.38 17.40
N SER A 734 -9.50 -18.62 17.36
CA SER A 734 -9.25 -19.32 16.09
C SER A 734 -10.50 -19.79 15.36
N ASN A 735 -11.68 -19.73 16.00
CA ASN A 735 -12.98 -19.93 15.35
C ASN A 735 -13.73 -18.61 15.07
N GLN A 736 -13.17 -17.47 15.51
CA GLN A 736 -13.70 -16.11 15.38
C GLN A 736 -15.12 -15.93 15.94
N ASP A 737 -15.50 -16.72 16.95
CA ASP A 737 -16.81 -16.66 17.58
C ASP A 737 -16.89 -15.63 18.72
N LYS A 738 -15.73 -15.05 19.10
CA LYS A 738 -15.59 -14.04 20.16
C LYS A 738 -15.97 -14.58 21.53
N ARG A 739 -15.75 -15.87 21.76
CA ARG A 739 -15.93 -16.56 23.03
C ARG A 739 -14.71 -17.42 23.31
N LEU A 740 -14.20 -17.35 24.54
CA LEU A 740 -13.12 -18.23 24.94
C LEU A 740 -13.62 -19.68 25.05
N ASN A 741 -13.16 -20.55 24.15
CA ASN A 741 -13.51 -21.96 24.10
C ASN A 741 -12.38 -22.83 24.67
N LEU A 742 -12.62 -23.38 25.87
CA LEU A 742 -11.72 -24.30 26.56
C LEU A 742 -12.32 -25.71 26.46
N ASN A 743 -11.66 -26.66 25.80
CA ASN A 743 -12.17 -28.03 25.60
C ASN A 743 -12.72 -28.64 26.90
N GLU A 744 -13.99 -29.08 26.87
CA GLU A 744 -14.72 -29.61 28.03
C GLU A 744 -14.80 -31.15 28.02
N ASP A 745 -14.51 -31.84 26.91
CA ASP A 745 -14.53 -33.31 26.82
C ASP A 745 -13.21 -33.93 27.31
N LEU A 746 -12.95 -33.75 28.60
CA LEU A 746 -11.71 -34.16 29.27
C LEU A 746 -11.41 -35.65 29.18
N ASN A 747 -12.44 -36.47 28.98
CA ASN A 747 -12.32 -37.93 28.97
C ASN A 747 -12.61 -38.56 27.60
N GLY A 748 -12.90 -37.74 26.59
CA GLY A 748 -13.13 -38.13 25.19
C GLY A 748 -14.36 -39.01 25.00
N ASN A 749 -15.34 -38.94 25.89
CA ASN A 749 -16.53 -39.80 25.86
C ASN A 749 -17.72 -39.15 25.12
N GLY A 750 -17.62 -37.86 24.76
CA GLY A 750 -18.68 -37.12 24.09
C GLY A 750 -19.93 -36.88 24.95
N ILE A 751 -19.82 -36.92 26.28
CA ILE A 751 -20.90 -36.69 27.26
C ILE A 751 -20.45 -35.66 28.31
N LEU A 752 -21.28 -34.65 28.57
CA LEU A 752 -21.05 -33.67 29.64
C LEU A 752 -21.17 -34.30 31.03
N ASP A 753 -20.05 -34.63 31.66
CA ASP A 753 -19.99 -35.16 33.02
C ASP A 753 -19.95 -34.03 34.08
N GLY A 754 -20.28 -34.39 35.33
CA GLY A 754 -20.30 -33.43 36.43
C GLY A 754 -18.88 -32.94 36.77
N GLY A 755 -18.57 -31.69 36.37
CA GLY A 755 -17.26 -31.08 36.49
C GLY A 755 -16.63 -30.67 35.16
N GLU A 756 -17.22 -31.11 34.04
CA GLU A 756 -16.80 -30.77 32.67
C GLU A 756 -17.52 -29.52 32.13
N ASP A 757 -18.68 -29.17 32.67
CA ASP A 757 -19.44 -27.95 32.35
C ASP A 757 -18.80 -26.71 32.99
N VAL A 758 -17.62 -26.32 32.50
CA VAL A 758 -16.78 -25.28 33.08
C VAL A 758 -17.44 -23.90 32.91
N ASN A 759 -18.11 -23.69 31.78
CA ASN A 759 -18.80 -22.43 31.48
C ASN A 759 -20.28 -22.42 31.94
N GLY A 760 -20.80 -23.52 32.49
CA GLY A 760 -22.15 -23.62 33.06
C GLY A 760 -23.28 -23.53 32.04
N ASN A 761 -23.00 -23.74 30.74
CA ASN A 761 -23.96 -23.64 29.66
C ASN A 761 -24.79 -24.94 29.48
N GLY A 762 -24.35 -26.06 30.09
CA GLY A 762 -25.03 -27.36 30.01
C GLY A 762 -24.89 -28.09 28.67
N VAL A 763 -23.90 -27.72 27.86
CA VAL A 763 -23.50 -28.28 26.55
C VAL A 763 -22.06 -28.78 26.70
N LEU A 764 -21.73 -29.92 26.05
CA LEU A 764 -20.35 -30.39 26.00
C LEU A 764 -19.64 -29.75 24.82
N ASP A 765 -18.67 -28.89 25.11
CA ASP A 765 -17.82 -28.29 24.11
C ASP A 765 -16.66 -29.26 23.76
N THR A 766 -16.95 -30.22 22.87
CA THR A 766 -16.04 -31.31 22.41
C THR A 766 -14.97 -30.86 21.41
N ALA A 767 -14.96 -29.57 21.06
CA ALA A 767 -14.11 -29.09 19.99
C ALA A 767 -12.67 -28.99 20.51
N ILE A 768 -11.82 -29.83 19.93
CA ILE A 768 -10.38 -29.89 20.15
C ILE A 768 -9.83 -28.46 20.09
N SER A 769 -9.28 -27.95 21.19
CA SER A 769 -8.45 -26.72 21.23
C SER A 769 -8.84 -25.59 20.27
N GLU A 770 -10.13 -25.22 20.16
CA GLU A 770 -10.58 -24.22 19.16
C GLU A 770 -9.87 -22.88 19.32
N ASP A 771 -9.55 -22.46 20.56
CA ASP A 771 -8.72 -21.29 20.82
C ASP A 771 -7.31 -21.70 21.23
N LYS A 772 -6.38 -21.62 20.28
CA LYS A 772 -5.01 -22.10 20.43
C LYS A 772 -4.19 -21.21 21.36
N ILE A 773 -3.25 -21.82 22.08
CA ILE A 773 -2.32 -21.10 22.95
C ILE A 773 -1.22 -20.48 22.10
N VAL A 774 -0.90 -19.22 22.38
CA VAL A 774 0.16 -18.48 21.69
C VAL A 774 1.25 -18.09 22.70
N THR A 775 2.51 -18.40 22.40
CA THR A 775 3.66 -17.89 23.18
C THR A 775 4.65 -17.17 22.29
N TYR A 776 5.17 -16.04 22.77
CA TYR A 776 6.14 -15.24 22.03
C TYR A 776 7.55 -15.77 22.25
N TYR A 777 8.35 -15.78 21.19
CA TYR A 777 9.79 -15.99 21.28
C TYR A 777 10.53 -15.07 20.32
N SER A 778 11.80 -14.83 20.61
CA SER A 778 12.69 -14.17 19.67
C SER A 778 13.37 -15.27 18.86
N ASP A 779 13.22 -15.24 17.55
CA ASP A 779 13.99 -16.09 16.66
C ASP A 779 15.47 -15.71 16.81
N ALA A 780 16.31 -16.67 17.20
CA ALA A 780 17.72 -16.42 17.47
C ALA A 780 18.54 -16.18 16.18
N THR A 781 18.01 -16.59 15.03
CA THR A 781 18.61 -16.44 13.71
C THR A 781 18.23 -15.11 13.10
N THR A 782 16.94 -14.75 13.06
CA THR A 782 16.50 -13.51 12.40
C THR A 782 16.39 -12.32 13.35
N SER A 783 16.47 -12.55 14.67
CA SER A 783 16.11 -11.56 15.71
C SER A 783 14.67 -11.07 15.61
N ASP A 784 13.81 -11.79 14.90
CA ASP A 784 12.38 -11.49 14.79
C ASP A 784 11.62 -11.90 16.04
N THR A 785 10.52 -11.19 16.31
CA THR A 785 9.54 -11.69 17.28
C THR A 785 8.56 -12.60 16.58
N MET A 786 8.58 -13.86 16.93
CA MET A 786 7.75 -14.93 16.38
C MET A 786 6.81 -15.46 17.48
N ILE A 787 5.87 -16.31 17.08
CA ILE A 787 5.00 -17.02 17.99
C ILE A 787 5.08 -18.53 17.82
N HIS A 788 4.97 -19.25 18.93
CA HIS A 788 4.56 -20.64 18.93
C HIS A 788 3.05 -20.71 19.14
N ARG A 789 2.35 -21.25 18.14
CA ARG A 789 0.95 -21.64 18.23
C ARG A 789 0.88 -23.11 18.58
N TYR A 790 0.35 -23.45 19.74
CA TYR A 790 0.27 -24.83 20.21
C TYR A 790 -1.03 -25.49 19.77
N THR A 791 -0.92 -26.67 19.18
CA THR A 791 -2.07 -27.53 18.84
C THR A 791 -2.60 -28.28 20.06
N ASP A 792 -1.72 -28.60 21.02
CA ASP A 792 -2.01 -29.27 22.29
C ASP A 792 -1.52 -28.49 23.52
N HIS A 793 -2.14 -28.74 24.68
CA HIS A 793 -1.91 -27.97 25.91
C HIS A 793 -0.50 -28.23 26.52
N TYR A 794 0.33 -27.19 26.61
CA TYR A 794 1.78 -27.27 26.90
C TYR A 794 2.22 -27.41 28.39
N LEU A 795 1.36 -27.16 29.40
CA LEU A 795 1.83 -27.11 30.81
C LEU A 795 1.16 -28.06 31.81
N TYR A 796 0.00 -28.61 31.48
CA TYR A 796 -0.89 -29.24 32.45
C TYR A 796 -1.62 -30.44 31.83
N HIS A 797 -1.94 -31.45 32.64
CA HIS A 797 -2.83 -32.55 32.22
C HIS A 797 -4.30 -32.08 32.08
N HIS A 798 -4.62 -30.87 32.55
CA HIS A 798 -5.96 -30.29 32.59
C HIS A 798 -5.90 -28.75 32.40
N PRO A 799 -6.76 -28.12 31.57
CA PRO A 799 -6.72 -26.68 31.27
C PRO A 799 -6.96 -25.74 32.48
N LEU A 800 -7.35 -26.29 33.63
CA LEU A 800 -7.55 -25.55 34.89
C LEU A 800 -6.61 -26.00 36.03
N ASP A 801 -5.87 -27.10 35.89
CA ASP A 801 -4.88 -27.48 36.92
C ASP A 801 -3.57 -26.75 36.62
N CYS A 802 -3.36 -25.61 37.25
CA CYS A 802 -2.14 -24.80 37.10
C CYS A 802 -0.88 -25.46 37.75
N ASP A 803 -0.80 -26.79 37.79
CA ASP A 803 0.10 -27.56 38.66
C ASP A 803 1.56 -27.65 38.18
N GLY A 804 1.79 -27.48 36.88
CA GLY A 804 3.10 -27.37 36.23
C GLY A 804 3.78 -28.70 36.03
N GLU A 805 3.02 -29.80 36.02
CA GLU A 805 3.54 -31.18 35.96
C GLU A 805 3.62 -31.73 34.51
N GLY A 806 3.43 -30.88 33.49
CA GLY A 806 3.58 -31.25 32.08
C GLY A 806 5.00 -31.68 31.70
N ASN A 807 5.11 -32.69 30.82
CA ASN A 807 6.39 -33.29 30.44
C ASN A 807 7.03 -32.52 29.26
N PRO A 808 8.21 -31.89 29.40
CA PRO A 808 8.73 -30.90 28.44
C PRO A 808 9.06 -31.35 27.00
N GLY A 809 8.88 -32.62 26.67
CA GLY A 809 9.50 -33.27 25.50
C GLY A 809 8.57 -33.73 24.39
N ASP A 810 7.25 -33.53 24.51
CA ASP A 810 6.22 -34.05 23.58
C ASP A 810 5.37 -32.92 22.94
N TYR A 811 5.82 -31.67 22.97
CA TYR A 811 5.00 -30.55 22.50
C TYR A 811 5.01 -30.41 20.98
N VAL A 812 3.81 -30.32 20.39
CA VAL A 812 3.61 -29.96 18.99
C VAL A 812 3.18 -28.50 18.93
N TYR A 813 3.94 -27.69 18.20
CA TYR A 813 3.65 -26.28 17.97
C TYR A 813 4.04 -25.89 16.55
N GLU A 814 3.37 -24.85 16.03
CA GLU A 814 3.70 -24.17 14.79
C GLU A 814 4.44 -22.88 15.12
N ALA A 815 5.62 -22.67 14.52
CA ALA A 815 6.36 -21.42 14.55
C ALA A 815 5.86 -20.47 13.46
N LEU A 816 5.24 -19.35 13.86
CA LEU A 816 4.54 -18.42 12.95
C LEU A 816 4.91 -16.96 13.20
N GLY A 817 4.59 -16.11 12.21
CA GLY A 817 4.73 -14.66 12.33
C GLY A 817 3.62 -14.02 13.17
N LEU A 818 3.81 -12.76 13.55
CA LEU A 818 2.81 -12.01 14.35
C LEU A 818 1.49 -11.75 13.60
N GLU A 819 1.52 -11.72 12.27
CA GLU A 819 0.34 -11.54 11.41
C GLU A 819 -0.58 -12.75 11.38
N ASP A 820 -0.04 -13.93 11.70
CA ASP A 820 -0.76 -15.19 11.60
C ASP A 820 -1.65 -15.42 12.81
N ILE A 821 -1.43 -14.67 13.90
CA ILE A 821 -2.31 -14.66 15.06
C ILE A 821 -3.73 -14.32 14.63
N GLU A 822 -4.70 -15.06 15.13
CA GLU A 822 -6.12 -14.79 14.90
C GLU A 822 -6.74 -14.10 16.12
N PRO A 823 -6.62 -12.77 16.28
CA PRO A 823 -7.10 -12.09 17.47
C PRO A 823 -8.64 -11.98 17.48
N ILE A 824 -9.20 -11.75 18.67
CA ILE A 824 -10.63 -11.46 18.88
C ILE A 824 -11.07 -10.28 17.99
N TRP A 825 -10.17 -9.30 17.84
CA TRP A 825 -10.26 -8.18 16.90
C TRP A 825 -8.89 -7.55 16.69
N GLU A 826 -8.71 -6.89 15.54
CA GLU A 826 -7.52 -6.11 15.20
C GLU A 826 -7.96 -4.73 14.69
N VAL A 827 -7.57 -3.68 15.41
CA VAL A 827 -8.07 -2.33 15.21
C VAL A 827 -7.60 -1.72 13.90
N GLY A 828 -6.38 -2.02 13.45
CA GLY A 828 -5.86 -1.50 12.18
C GLY A 828 -6.74 -1.90 11.00
N LYS A 829 -7.15 -3.18 10.91
CA LYS A 829 -8.11 -3.71 9.92
C LYS A 829 -9.48 -3.03 10.05
N VAL A 830 -10.02 -2.94 11.26
CA VAL A 830 -11.32 -2.29 11.54
C VAL A 830 -11.30 -0.80 11.15
N LEU A 831 -10.20 -0.11 11.43
CA LEU A 831 -10.03 1.31 11.10
C LEU A 831 -9.75 1.52 9.61
N ALA A 832 -9.08 0.59 8.94
CA ALA A 832 -8.88 0.60 7.49
C ALA A 832 -10.24 0.56 6.75
N ASP A 833 -11.21 -0.20 7.27
CA ASP A 833 -12.57 -0.29 6.73
C ASP A 833 -13.45 0.93 7.03
N ARG A 834 -13.08 1.73 8.02
CA ARG A 834 -13.86 2.89 8.42
C ARG A 834 -13.76 4.02 7.39
N ASP A 835 -14.92 4.58 7.04
CA ASP A 835 -15.03 5.81 6.25
C ASP A 835 -14.33 6.97 6.99
N PRO A 836 -13.31 7.61 6.39
CA PRO A 836 -12.60 8.76 6.97
C PRO A 836 -13.51 9.89 7.44
N ASP A 837 -14.63 10.15 6.76
CA ASP A 837 -15.54 11.26 7.10
C ASP A 837 -16.34 10.97 8.38
N THR A 838 -16.49 9.70 8.75
CA THR A 838 -17.21 9.28 9.97
C THR A 838 -16.32 9.24 11.22
N ARG A 839 -15.01 9.50 11.08
CA ARG A 839 -14.08 9.51 12.22
C ARG A 839 -14.28 10.76 13.08
N ARG A 840 -14.35 10.53 14.39
CA ARG A 840 -14.55 11.55 15.43
C ARG A 840 -13.18 12.01 15.94
N ILE A 841 -12.55 12.91 15.21
CA ILE A 841 -11.23 13.47 15.53
C ILE A 841 -11.38 14.92 15.95
N PHE A 842 -10.75 15.34 17.04
CA PHE A 842 -10.78 16.71 17.54
C PHE A 842 -9.41 17.19 18.02
N THR A 843 -9.24 18.50 18.14
CA THR A 843 -7.99 19.14 18.56
C THR A 843 -8.28 20.40 19.38
N PHE A 844 -7.24 20.96 19.99
CA PHE A 844 -7.28 22.23 20.70
C PHE A 844 -6.50 23.29 19.91
N ILE A 845 -7.09 24.47 19.75
CA ILE A 845 -6.48 25.63 19.10
C ILE A 845 -6.59 26.87 19.99
N ASP A 846 -5.54 27.12 20.76
CA ASP A 846 -5.34 28.32 21.60
C ASP A 846 -5.32 29.56 20.69
N THR A 847 -6.47 30.20 20.54
CA THR A 847 -6.69 31.27 19.57
C THR A 847 -6.15 32.57 20.11
N ASP A 848 -6.27 32.83 21.41
CA ASP A 848 -5.87 34.10 22.03
C ASP A 848 -4.47 34.07 22.70
N ASN A 849 -3.81 32.90 22.67
CA ASN A 849 -2.47 32.65 23.19
C ASN A 849 -2.33 32.75 24.71
N ASP A 850 -3.39 32.51 25.46
CA ASP A 850 -3.37 32.53 26.93
C ASP A 850 -3.13 31.15 27.57
N GLN A 851 -3.10 30.11 26.73
CA GLN A 851 -3.04 28.69 27.08
C GLN A 851 -4.23 28.16 27.87
N GLU A 852 -5.22 28.98 28.23
CA GLU A 852 -6.47 28.54 28.86
C GLU A 852 -7.38 27.84 27.83
N LEU A 853 -8.50 27.30 28.30
CA LEU A 853 -9.44 26.59 27.46
C LEU A 853 -10.74 27.37 27.46
N ASP A 854 -10.99 28.08 26.37
CA ASP A 854 -12.14 28.98 26.24
C ASP A 854 -13.41 28.27 25.76
N GLU A 855 -13.88 27.30 26.57
CA GLU A 855 -15.12 26.57 26.30
C GLU A 855 -16.32 27.07 27.08
N GLY A 856 -17.37 27.47 26.37
CA GLY A 856 -18.61 27.96 27.00
C GLY A 856 -19.42 26.84 27.66
N VAL A 857 -19.74 25.78 26.89
CA VAL A 857 -20.43 24.56 27.35
C VAL A 857 -20.07 23.41 26.40
N TYR A 858 -19.57 22.30 26.94
CA TYR A 858 -19.46 21.05 26.18
C TYR A 858 -20.84 20.49 25.83
N THR A 859 -21.40 20.85 24.67
CA THR A 859 -22.63 20.22 24.14
C THR A 859 -22.29 19.05 23.23
N ASP A 860 -21.45 19.27 22.20
CA ASP A 860 -20.92 18.25 21.29
C ASP A 860 -19.60 18.76 20.67
N ILE A 861 -18.46 18.24 21.13
CA ILE A 861 -17.11 18.63 20.65
C ILE A 861 -16.87 18.33 19.17
N TYR A 862 -17.80 17.63 18.51
CA TYR A 862 -17.71 17.27 17.10
C TYR A 862 -18.58 18.13 16.18
N ASP A 863 -19.49 18.92 16.76
CA ASP A 863 -20.36 19.89 16.07
C ASP A 863 -20.14 21.32 16.61
N ASP A 864 -19.05 21.52 17.35
CA ASP A 864 -18.71 22.81 17.93
C ASP A 864 -17.98 23.69 16.91
N THR A 865 -18.55 24.87 16.65
CA THR A 865 -17.94 25.95 15.87
C THR A 865 -17.59 27.16 16.74
N ASP A 866 -17.90 27.11 18.04
CA ASP A 866 -17.82 28.21 19.00
C ASP A 866 -16.94 27.79 20.20
N GLY A 867 -15.62 27.86 20.04
CA GLY A 867 -14.69 27.50 21.10
C GLY A 867 -13.26 27.29 20.57
N GLU A 868 -12.40 26.75 21.42
CA GLU A 868 -11.02 26.39 21.07
C GLU A 868 -10.83 24.88 20.90
N VAL A 869 -11.80 24.08 21.35
CA VAL A 869 -11.86 22.63 21.12
C VAL A 869 -12.73 22.38 19.91
N ILE A 870 -12.09 22.06 18.79
CA ILE A 870 -12.75 21.94 17.50
C ILE A 870 -12.55 20.55 16.88
N SER A 871 -13.47 20.14 16.02
CA SER A 871 -13.30 18.93 15.22
C SER A 871 -12.20 19.11 14.17
N PHE A 872 -11.32 18.10 14.03
CA PHE A 872 -10.25 18.09 13.04
C PHE A 872 -10.80 17.55 11.71
N ASN A 873 -11.43 18.43 10.93
CA ASN A 873 -12.00 18.10 9.63
C ASN A 873 -11.90 19.29 8.66
N SER A 874 -12.26 19.04 7.40
CA SER A 874 -12.26 20.07 6.36
C SER A 874 -13.23 21.22 6.62
N GLY A 875 -14.28 21.01 7.42
CA GLY A 875 -15.21 22.06 7.85
C GLY A 875 -14.56 23.13 8.74
N ASN A 876 -13.53 22.75 9.52
CA ASN A 876 -12.77 23.65 10.39
C ASN A 876 -11.38 24.01 9.84
N ALA A 877 -11.13 23.76 8.55
CA ALA A 877 -9.82 23.97 7.93
C ALA A 877 -9.29 25.40 8.12
N ASP A 878 -10.15 26.43 8.04
CA ASP A 878 -9.76 27.83 8.22
C ASP A 878 -9.19 28.12 9.62
N ALA A 879 -9.74 27.48 10.66
CA ALA A 879 -9.28 27.65 12.03
C ALA A 879 -7.99 26.86 12.31
N ILE A 880 -7.84 25.67 11.70
CA ILE A 880 -6.69 24.77 11.90
C ILE A 880 -5.47 25.22 11.07
N LYS A 881 -5.70 25.80 9.90
CA LYS A 881 -4.70 26.24 8.93
C LYS A 881 -3.42 26.86 9.52
N PRO A 882 -3.46 27.89 10.38
CA PRO A 882 -2.25 28.53 10.88
C PRO A 882 -1.39 27.62 11.77
N TYR A 883 -1.94 26.52 12.28
CA TYR A 883 -1.25 25.59 13.17
C TYR A 883 -0.52 24.46 12.43
N LEU A 884 -0.79 24.21 11.14
CA LEU A 884 -0.24 23.06 10.40
C LEU A 884 1.18 23.28 9.84
N GLY A 885 1.69 24.52 9.88
CA GLY A 885 3.08 24.80 9.48
C GLY A 885 3.42 24.51 8.02
N VAL A 886 2.44 24.66 7.12
CA VAL A 886 2.57 24.46 5.65
C VAL A 886 2.37 25.77 4.86
N MET A 887 2.67 26.92 5.48
CA MET A 887 2.62 28.23 4.84
C MET A 887 3.85 28.46 3.94
N ASP A 888 3.69 29.20 2.85
CA ASP A 888 4.82 29.55 1.96
C ASP A 888 5.79 30.52 2.65
N SER A 889 6.93 30.00 3.07
CA SER A 889 8.05 30.80 3.62
C SER A 889 9.08 31.22 2.58
N GLY A 890 8.85 30.94 1.29
CA GLY A 890 9.71 31.36 0.18
C GLY A 890 10.67 30.28 -0.34
N ALA A 891 10.63 29.05 0.19
CA ALA A 891 11.14 27.86 -0.48
C ALA A 891 10.06 27.34 -1.44
N THR A 892 10.36 27.24 -2.74
CA THR A 892 9.33 27.06 -3.78
C THR A 892 8.76 25.64 -3.87
N ASP A 893 9.38 24.65 -3.22
CA ASP A 893 9.14 23.23 -3.53
C ASP A 893 8.92 22.35 -2.25
N ALA A 894 8.88 22.93 -1.05
CA ALA A 894 9.00 22.15 0.20
C ALA A 894 7.81 21.22 0.50
N TRP A 895 6.63 21.50 -0.04
CA TRP A 895 5.38 20.80 0.30
C TRP A 895 4.56 20.45 -0.95
N ASP A 896 5.21 20.34 -2.12
CA ASP A 896 4.54 20.14 -3.42
C ASP A 896 3.66 18.88 -3.44
N TYR A 897 4.04 17.86 -2.67
CA TYR A 897 3.29 16.61 -2.49
C TYR A 897 1.92 16.80 -1.82
N LEU A 898 1.73 17.90 -1.08
CA LEU A 898 0.45 18.27 -0.46
C LEU A 898 -0.36 19.25 -1.30
N GLY A 899 0.21 19.83 -2.37
CA GLY A 899 -0.47 20.72 -3.28
C GLY A 899 0.21 22.09 -3.43
N ALA A 900 -0.25 22.87 -4.41
CA ALA A 900 0.43 24.09 -4.85
C ALA A 900 0.10 25.33 -4.00
N THR A 901 -1.05 25.36 -3.33
CA THR A 901 -1.46 26.50 -2.49
C THR A 901 -1.47 26.15 -1.01
N HIS A 902 -1.40 27.15 -0.13
CA HIS A 902 -1.54 26.91 1.31
C HIS A 902 -2.88 26.21 1.64
N ASP A 903 -3.96 26.58 0.94
CA ASP A 903 -5.28 25.94 1.13
C ASP A 903 -5.31 24.49 0.68
N ASP A 904 -4.73 24.18 -0.49
CA ASP A 904 -4.64 22.80 -0.99
C ASP A 904 -3.84 21.94 -0.01
N ARG A 905 -2.71 22.45 0.49
CA ARG A 905 -1.85 21.75 1.44
C ARG A 905 -2.55 21.45 2.75
N VAL A 906 -3.30 22.42 3.28
CA VAL A 906 -4.10 22.27 4.51
C VAL A 906 -5.20 21.23 4.30
N SER A 907 -5.98 21.33 3.22
CA SER A 907 -7.08 20.39 2.95
C SER A 907 -6.56 18.97 2.73
N ASN A 908 -5.51 18.82 1.93
CA ASN A 908 -4.93 17.50 1.65
C ASN A 908 -4.26 16.90 2.89
N LEU A 909 -3.62 17.72 3.73
CA LEU A 909 -3.06 17.26 5.00
C LEU A 909 -4.17 16.80 5.95
N ILE A 910 -5.25 17.57 6.11
CA ILE A 910 -6.39 17.17 6.95
C ILE A 910 -6.98 15.85 6.46
N ASP A 911 -7.28 15.73 5.17
CA ASP A 911 -7.83 14.51 4.58
C ASP A 911 -6.88 13.32 4.75
N TYR A 912 -5.57 13.53 4.58
CA TYR A 912 -4.55 12.51 4.77
C TYR A 912 -4.53 12.01 6.22
N ILE A 913 -4.49 12.91 7.21
CA ILE A 913 -4.51 12.54 8.63
C ILE A 913 -5.83 11.84 9.01
N ARG A 914 -6.96 12.22 8.39
CA ARG A 914 -8.24 11.53 8.58
C ARG A 914 -8.28 10.15 7.94
N GLY A 915 -7.43 9.86 6.96
CA GLY A 915 -7.26 8.52 6.39
C GLY A 915 -7.64 8.39 4.92
N THR A 916 -7.54 9.48 4.14
CA THR A 916 -7.64 9.45 2.67
C THR A 916 -6.26 9.64 2.06
N ASP A 917 -5.76 8.65 1.34
CA ASP A 917 -4.48 8.78 0.62
C ASP A 917 -4.58 9.82 -0.51
N LYS A 918 -3.45 10.47 -0.81
CA LYS A 918 -3.35 11.57 -1.78
C LYS A 918 -2.25 11.26 -2.78
N ALA A 919 -2.52 11.53 -4.06
CA ALA A 919 -1.50 11.38 -5.11
C ALA A 919 -0.32 12.32 -4.84
N GLY A 920 0.90 11.78 -4.94
CA GLY A 920 2.13 12.50 -4.66
C GLY A 920 2.56 12.45 -3.19
N ALA A 921 1.67 12.12 -2.25
CA ALA A 921 2.01 11.84 -0.85
C ALA A 921 2.39 10.36 -0.67
N ARG A 922 3.04 10.02 0.44
CA ARG A 922 3.33 8.63 0.83
C ARG A 922 2.05 7.79 0.89
N SER A 923 2.06 6.63 0.24
CA SER A 923 0.95 5.66 0.29
C SER A 923 0.87 4.97 1.65
N ARG A 924 -0.35 4.72 2.12
CA ARG A 924 -0.68 3.83 3.25
C ARG A 924 -1.72 2.79 2.85
N THR A 925 -1.98 2.65 1.55
CA THR A 925 -2.95 1.69 1.03
C THR A 925 -2.35 0.29 1.13
N ILE A 926 -3.16 -0.67 1.61
CA ILE A 926 -2.88 -2.10 1.71
C ILE A 926 -4.13 -2.85 1.26
N ASN A 927 -4.00 -3.72 0.26
CA ASN A 927 -5.08 -4.47 -0.38
C ASN A 927 -6.26 -3.57 -0.79
N GLY A 928 -5.95 -2.42 -1.39
CA GLY A 928 -6.94 -1.42 -1.82
C GLY A 928 -7.65 -0.66 -0.70
N LYS A 929 -7.19 -0.76 0.56
CA LYS A 929 -7.73 -0.04 1.73
C LYS A 929 -6.65 0.81 2.40
N VAL A 930 -6.97 2.05 2.74
CA VAL A 930 -6.02 2.95 3.44
C VAL A 930 -5.87 2.54 4.89
N TRP A 931 -4.65 2.16 5.30
CA TRP A 931 -4.29 1.90 6.68
C TRP A 931 -4.11 3.20 7.45
N LYS A 932 -4.96 3.43 8.46
CA LYS A 932 -5.07 4.74 9.13
C LYS A 932 -4.35 4.81 10.47
N LEU A 933 -4.06 3.66 11.10
CA LEU A 933 -3.40 3.58 12.40
C LEU A 933 -1.89 3.67 12.22
N GLY A 934 -1.29 4.74 12.75
CA GLY A 934 0.17 4.91 12.80
C GLY A 934 0.82 3.93 13.76
N ASP A 935 2.12 3.73 13.61
CA ASP A 935 2.90 2.84 14.47
C ASP A 935 2.80 3.20 15.97
N ILE A 936 2.77 2.16 16.81
CA ILE A 936 2.69 2.30 18.28
C ILE A 936 3.98 1.74 18.86
N VAL A 937 4.95 2.63 19.15
CA VAL A 937 6.29 2.23 19.58
C VAL A 937 6.41 2.10 21.09
N ASN A 938 6.21 3.18 21.87
CA ASN A 938 6.37 3.16 23.33
C ASN A 938 5.03 3.31 24.09
N SER A 939 3.97 3.72 23.39
CA SER A 939 2.67 3.94 24.00
C SER A 939 2.00 2.60 24.31
N THR A 940 2.07 2.20 25.58
CA THR A 940 1.31 1.03 26.06
C THR A 940 -0.18 1.36 26.09
N PRO A 941 -1.07 0.55 25.49
CA PRO A 941 -2.51 0.75 25.58
C PRO A 941 -2.98 0.67 27.03
N VAL A 942 -4.08 1.35 27.37
CA VAL A 942 -4.69 1.29 28.71
C VAL A 942 -6.18 1.02 28.57
N THR A 943 -6.59 -0.16 29.04
CA THR A 943 -7.99 -0.60 29.07
C THR A 943 -8.68 -0.12 30.36
N ILE A 944 -9.90 0.41 30.25
CA ILE A 944 -10.70 0.90 31.37
C ILE A 944 -12.14 0.41 31.24
N ALA A 945 -12.58 -0.41 32.20
CA ALA A 945 -13.96 -0.89 32.34
C ALA A 945 -14.59 -0.24 33.59
N ALA A 946 -14.58 -0.89 34.76
CA ALA A 946 -15.04 -0.24 35.99
C ALA A 946 -14.08 0.88 36.49
N PRO A 947 -14.53 1.78 37.39
CA PRO A 947 -13.65 2.71 38.10
C PRO A 947 -12.47 1.98 38.75
N ALA A 948 -11.26 2.47 38.49
CA ALA A 948 -10.01 1.75 38.73
C ALA A 948 -9.58 1.78 40.21
N ASP A 949 -10.04 2.78 40.97
CA ASP A 949 -9.64 2.99 42.34
C ASP A 949 -10.63 2.40 43.36
N ASN A 950 -10.19 2.26 44.61
CA ASN A 950 -11.00 1.73 45.72
C ASN A 950 -11.05 2.70 46.91
N TYR A 951 -11.22 4.00 46.65
CA TYR A 951 -11.17 5.04 47.69
C TYR A 951 -12.22 4.87 48.81
N HIS A 952 -13.35 4.26 48.50
CA HIS A 952 -14.38 3.87 49.48
C HIS A 952 -13.88 2.84 50.51
N ILE A 953 -12.90 2.00 50.15
CA ILE A 953 -12.25 1.03 51.03
C ILE A 953 -11.02 1.66 51.70
N ILE A 954 -10.13 2.27 50.91
CA ILE A 954 -8.81 2.73 51.35
C ILE A 954 -8.92 3.96 52.26
N TYR A 955 -9.75 4.94 51.89
CA TYR A 955 -9.89 6.22 52.62
C TYR A 955 -11.28 6.40 53.26
N LYS A 956 -12.18 5.41 53.12
CA LYS A 956 -13.55 5.46 53.64
C LYS A 956 -14.37 6.64 53.11
N ASP A 957 -14.11 7.05 51.88
CA ASP A 957 -14.90 8.10 51.22
C ASP A 957 -16.18 7.48 50.64
N GLU A 958 -17.29 7.57 51.38
CA GLU A 958 -18.59 7.02 50.97
C GLU A 958 -19.07 7.61 49.63
N SER A 959 -18.69 8.84 49.28
CA SER A 959 -19.09 9.46 48.02
C SER A 959 -18.49 8.76 46.79
N TYR A 960 -17.36 8.08 46.96
CA TYR A 960 -16.77 7.26 45.90
C TYR A 960 -17.56 5.98 45.65
N GLN A 961 -18.23 5.44 46.68
CA GLN A 961 -19.04 4.23 46.51
C GLN A 961 -20.22 4.48 45.56
N ASP A 962 -20.80 5.67 45.60
CA ASP A 962 -21.88 6.06 44.70
C ASP A 962 -21.36 6.20 43.26
N PHE A 963 -20.17 6.79 43.07
CA PHE A 963 -19.49 6.89 41.77
C PHE A 963 -19.16 5.50 41.20
N LEU A 964 -18.61 4.61 42.01
CA LEU A 964 -18.33 3.23 41.63
C LEU A 964 -19.60 2.53 41.14
N ARG A 965 -20.70 2.62 41.90
CA ARG A 965 -21.97 1.99 41.51
C ARG A 965 -22.56 2.54 40.22
N ALA A 966 -22.39 3.84 39.97
CA ALA A 966 -22.91 4.49 38.76
C ALA A 966 -22.11 4.11 37.50
N ASN A 967 -20.81 3.82 37.63
CA ASN A 967 -19.91 3.61 36.50
C ASN A 967 -19.35 2.18 36.37
N ARG A 968 -19.71 1.26 37.27
CA ARG A 968 -19.25 -0.14 37.24
C ARG A 968 -19.59 -0.88 35.94
N ASP A 969 -20.73 -0.52 35.33
CA ASP A 969 -21.29 -1.16 34.13
C ASP A 969 -21.06 -0.30 32.88
N ARG A 970 -20.09 0.64 32.92
CA ARG A 970 -19.75 1.44 31.73
C ARG A 970 -19.05 0.59 30.69
N GLU A 971 -19.10 1.04 29.45
CA GLU A 971 -18.41 0.37 28.34
C GLU A 971 -16.89 0.36 28.56
N THR A 972 -16.26 -0.76 28.18
CA THR A 972 -14.81 -0.88 28.18
C THR A 972 -14.21 -0.08 27.03
N ALA A 973 -13.35 0.88 27.36
CA ALA A 973 -12.60 1.67 26.39
C ALA A 973 -11.10 1.44 26.54
N ILE A 974 -10.38 1.48 25.42
CA ILE A 974 -8.93 1.34 25.35
C ILE A 974 -8.34 2.64 24.84
N TYR A 975 -7.37 3.18 25.56
CA TYR A 975 -6.68 4.42 25.21
C TYR A 975 -5.23 4.16 24.83
N VAL A 976 -4.79 4.64 23.67
CA VAL A 976 -3.42 4.46 23.19
C VAL A 976 -3.00 5.64 22.32
N GLY A 977 -1.80 6.17 22.54
CA GLY A 977 -1.15 7.08 21.61
C GLY A 977 -0.52 6.34 20.43
N ALA A 978 -0.58 6.95 19.23
CA ALA A 978 0.05 6.45 18.02
C ALA A 978 0.86 7.55 17.31
N ASN A 979 1.83 7.12 16.48
CA ASN A 979 2.70 8.00 15.69
C ASN A 979 2.07 8.46 14.36
N ASP A 980 0.74 8.53 14.31
CA ASP A 980 -0.04 9.25 13.31
C ASP A 980 -0.49 10.64 13.80
N GLY A 981 -0.07 11.03 15.00
CA GLY A 981 -0.42 12.32 15.61
C GLY A 981 -1.44 12.24 16.73
N MET A 982 -2.04 11.08 16.98
CA MET A 982 -3.29 10.97 17.74
C MET A 982 -3.18 10.15 19.03
N LEU A 983 -3.92 10.59 20.04
CA LEU A 983 -4.40 9.73 21.13
C LEU A 983 -5.74 9.13 20.72
N HIS A 984 -5.80 7.82 20.56
CA HIS A 984 -7.01 7.10 20.18
C HIS A 984 -7.75 6.50 21.37
N ALA A 985 -9.07 6.40 21.22
CA ALA A 985 -9.95 5.60 22.08
C ALA A 985 -10.69 4.54 21.24
N PHE A 986 -10.63 3.28 21.65
CA PHE A 986 -11.31 2.15 20.99
C PHE A 986 -12.29 1.45 21.93
N THR A 987 -13.37 0.89 21.40
CA THR A 987 -14.31 0.08 22.20
C THR A 987 -13.88 -1.38 22.27
N SER A 988 -13.93 -1.96 23.46
CA SER A 988 -13.81 -3.41 23.67
C SER A 988 -15.16 -4.03 24.10
N TRP A 989 -16.28 -3.33 23.92
CA TRP A 989 -17.61 -3.71 24.43
C TRP A 989 -17.62 -3.98 25.95
N GLN A 990 -18.75 -4.47 26.48
CA GLN A 990 -18.83 -4.88 27.88
C GLN A 990 -18.49 -6.37 27.99
N TYR A 991 -17.50 -6.71 28.81
CA TYR A 991 -17.17 -8.10 29.12
C TYR A 991 -18.06 -8.62 30.26
N ASP A 992 -18.69 -9.77 30.05
CA ASP A 992 -19.43 -10.48 31.08
C ASP A 992 -18.59 -11.65 31.60
N ARG A 993 -18.07 -11.50 32.82
CA ARG A 993 -17.23 -12.51 33.48
C ARG A 993 -17.96 -13.82 33.74
N ASP A 994 -19.27 -13.78 34.00
CA ASP A 994 -20.03 -14.98 34.36
C ASP A 994 -20.26 -15.86 33.12
N THR A 995 -20.26 -15.27 31.91
CA THR A 995 -20.46 -15.98 30.64
C THR A 995 -19.21 -16.09 29.76
N GLY A 996 -18.12 -15.41 30.12
CA GLY A 996 -16.88 -15.38 29.33
C GLY A 996 -17.06 -14.77 27.95
N SER A 997 -17.96 -13.79 27.80
CA SER A 997 -18.36 -13.26 26.49
C SER A 997 -18.50 -11.74 26.46
N TYR A 998 -18.38 -11.16 25.27
CA TYR A 998 -18.63 -9.74 25.04
C TYR A 998 -20.07 -9.48 24.64
N THR A 999 -20.72 -8.54 25.34
CA THR A 999 -22.05 -8.08 24.97
C THR A 999 -21.97 -6.71 24.30
N GLN A 1000 -22.48 -6.63 23.08
CA GLN A 1000 -22.59 -5.37 22.34
C GLN A 1000 -23.55 -4.41 23.06
N PRO A 1001 -23.12 -3.19 23.42
CA PRO A 1001 -24.04 -2.20 23.97
C PRO A 1001 -25.04 -1.72 22.90
N GLY A 1002 -26.31 -1.52 23.27
CA GLY A 1002 -27.36 -1.16 22.33
C GLY A 1002 -27.09 0.14 21.56
N GLY A 1003 -27.28 0.12 20.23
CA GLY A 1003 -27.11 1.28 19.34
C GLY A 1003 -25.69 1.51 18.83
N ARG A 1004 -24.80 0.53 18.97
CA ARG A 1004 -23.38 0.63 18.64
C ARG A 1004 -22.95 -0.32 17.53
N VAL A 1005 -21.72 -0.11 17.08
CA VAL A 1005 -21.09 -0.75 15.93
C VAL A 1005 -20.19 -1.92 16.39
N THR A 1006 -19.21 -2.34 15.58
CA THR A 1006 -18.33 -3.52 15.76
C THR A 1006 -17.36 -3.34 16.94
N ILE A 1007 -16.97 -4.43 17.60
CA ILE A 1007 -15.89 -4.42 18.62
C ILE A 1007 -14.56 -3.99 17.97
N GLY A 1008 -13.72 -3.25 18.70
CA GLY A 1008 -12.44 -2.72 18.18
C GLY A 1008 -12.57 -1.40 17.41
N GLU A 1009 -13.78 -0.84 17.27
CA GLU A 1009 -13.95 0.43 16.56
C GLU A 1009 -13.47 1.66 17.33
N GLU A 1010 -13.01 2.66 16.59
CA GLU A 1010 -12.59 3.97 17.11
C GLU A 1010 -13.79 4.76 17.66
N LEU A 1011 -13.77 5.08 18.95
CA LEU A 1011 -14.76 5.94 19.59
C LEU A 1011 -14.50 7.40 19.26
N TRP A 1012 -13.23 7.80 19.35
CA TRP A 1012 -12.71 9.12 19.05
C TRP A 1012 -11.18 9.14 19.02
N ALA A 1013 -10.61 10.22 18.47
CA ALA A 1013 -9.18 10.50 18.51
C ALA A 1013 -8.92 11.98 18.82
N TYR A 1014 -7.83 12.28 19.52
CA TYR A 1014 -7.41 13.64 19.85
C TYR A 1014 -6.00 13.93 19.32
N ILE A 1015 -5.84 15.08 18.67
CA ILE A 1015 -4.55 15.60 18.22
C ILE A 1015 -4.12 16.74 19.14
N PRO A 1016 -3.04 16.59 19.93
CA PRO A 1016 -2.46 17.68 20.70
C PRO A 1016 -2.05 18.86 19.83
N GLN A 1017 -2.33 20.09 20.28
CA GLN A 1017 -2.04 21.30 19.51
C GLN A 1017 -0.58 21.35 19.06
N THR A 1018 0.34 20.98 19.95
CA THR A 1018 1.79 21.04 19.69
C THR A 1018 2.24 20.14 18.53
N LEU A 1019 1.44 19.11 18.19
CA LEU A 1019 1.72 18.18 17.10
C LEU A 1019 1.13 18.62 15.76
N LEU A 1020 0.17 19.53 15.72
CA LEU A 1020 -0.41 20.05 14.47
C LEU A 1020 0.64 20.45 13.41
N PRO A 1021 1.71 21.20 13.75
CA PRO A 1021 2.75 21.55 12.77
C PRO A 1021 3.68 20.38 12.39
N HIS A 1022 3.71 19.30 13.17
CA HIS A 1022 4.50 18.11 12.86
C HIS A 1022 3.80 17.23 11.81
N LEU A 1023 2.46 17.24 11.76
CA LEU A 1023 1.66 16.35 10.89
C LEU A 1023 2.02 16.43 9.42
N LYS A 1024 2.56 17.57 8.96
CA LYS A 1024 3.00 17.78 7.57
C LYS A 1024 4.00 16.73 7.07
N TRP A 1025 4.78 16.12 7.98
CA TRP A 1025 5.76 15.10 7.60
C TRP A 1025 5.17 13.72 7.40
N LEU A 1026 4.07 13.35 8.08
CA LEU A 1026 3.47 12.03 7.91
C LEU A 1026 3.14 11.67 6.43
N PRO A 1027 2.61 12.60 5.60
CA PRO A 1027 2.40 12.39 4.16
C PRO A 1027 3.62 12.55 3.26
N ASP A 1028 4.80 12.90 3.80
CA ASP A 1028 6.01 13.10 3.00
C ASP A 1028 6.40 11.79 2.27
N PRO A 1029 6.60 11.79 0.94
CA PRO A 1029 7.04 10.60 0.19
C PRO A 1029 8.34 9.99 0.72
N ASP A 1030 9.24 10.83 1.24
CA ASP A 1030 10.51 10.44 1.83
C ASP A 1030 10.41 10.33 3.37
N TYR A 1031 9.20 10.07 3.90
CA TYR A 1031 8.95 10.04 5.35
C TYR A 1031 9.90 9.09 6.07
N THR A 1032 10.74 9.69 6.91
CA THR A 1032 11.48 9.02 7.96
C THR A 1032 10.73 9.16 9.29
N HIS A 1033 10.86 8.18 10.18
CA HIS A 1033 10.05 8.11 11.39
C HIS A 1033 10.17 9.32 12.33
N VAL A 1034 9.03 9.93 12.64
CA VAL A 1034 8.85 11.01 13.62
C VAL A 1034 7.97 10.51 14.76
N TYR A 1035 8.37 10.75 16.00
CA TYR A 1035 7.54 10.46 17.17
C TYR A 1035 6.45 11.53 17.34
N TYR A 1036 5.20 11.10 17.57
CA TYR A 1036 4.06 11.99 17.85
C TYR A 1036 3.49 11.75 19.26
N VAL A 1037 2.38 11.02 19.39
CA VAL A 1037 1.80 10.66 20.70
C VAL A 1037 2.34 9.30 21.09
N ASP A 1038 3.48 9.28 21.77
CA ASP A 1038 4.23 8.04 21.99
C ASP A 1038 4.28 7.62 23.49
N PHE A 1039 3.62 8.35 24.38
CA PHE A 1039 3.64 8.02 25.81
C PHE A 1039 2.41 7.24 26.27
N LYS A 1040 2.64 6.28 27.18
CA LYS A 1040 1.57 5.54 27.86
C LYS A 1040 0.59 6.52 28.56
N PRO A 1041 -0.71 6.50 28.24
CA PRO A 1041 -1.72 7.27 28.98
C PRO A 1041 -1.79 6.85 30.46
N LYS A 1042 -1.97 7.83 31.35
CA LYS A 1042 -2.17 7.60 32.79
C LYS A 1042 -3.64 7.85 33.12
N VAL A 1043 -4.38 6.78 33.46
CA VAL A 1043 -5.78 6.89 33.88
C VAL A 1043 -5.92 6.64 35.39
N PHE A 1044 -6.78 7.41 36.05
CA PHE A 1044 -7.06 7.31 37.48
C PHE A 1044 -8.38 8.02 37.83
N ASP A 1045 -8.95 7.75 39.00
CA ASP A 1045 -10.14 8.47 39.47
C ASP A 1045 -9.74 9.62 40.40
N ALA A 1046 -10.35 10.78 40.21
CA ALA A 1046 -10.11 11.96 41.03
C ALA A 1046 -11.41 12.69 41.34
N ARG A 1047 -11.44 13.31 42.52
CA ARG A 1047 -12.59 14.12 42.94
C ARG A 1047 -12.34 15.58 42.60
N ILE A 1048 -12.66 15.96 41.37
CA ILE A 1048 -12.52 17.31 40.85
C ILE A 1048 -13.88 17.85 40.39
N GLY A 1049 -14.16 19.13 40.64
CA GLY A 1049 -15.32 19.79 40.05
C GLY A 1049 -15.18 19.95 38.54
N ASP A 1050 -16.26 20.32 37.84
CA ASP A 1050 -16.16 20.73 36.44
C ASP A 1050 -15.34 22.02 36.32
N PRO A 1051 -14.32 22.12 35.45
CA PRO A 1051 -13.62 23.38 35.19
C PRO A 1051 -14.55 24.45 34.61
N LEU A 1052 -15.54 24.07 33.79
CA LEU A 1052 -16.43 25.01 33.12
C LEU A 1052 -17.61 25.48 34.00
N VAL A 1053 -17.82 24.84 35.16
CA VAL A 1053 -18.89 25.22 36.11
C VAL A 1053 -18.28 25.92 37.33
N ALA A 1054 -18.27 27.25 37.29
CA ALA A 1054 -17.82 28.07 38.41
C ALA A 1054 -18.66 27.82 39.67
N GLY A 1055 -18.00 27.38 40.75
CA GLY A 1055 -18.61 27.21 42.08
C GLY A 1055 -19.40 25.92 42.31
N GLY A 1056 -19.29 24.91 41.43
CA GLY A 1056 -19.86 23.57 41.66
C GLY A 1056 -19.09 22.75 42.72
N ASP A 1057 -19.79 21.89 43.46
CA ASP A 1057 -19.15 20.97 44.42
C ASP A 1057 -18.26 19.94 43.69
N PRO A 1058 -17.07 19.57 44.21
CA PRO A 1058 -16.22 18.56 43.58
C PRO A 1058 -16.89 17.19 43.49
N THR A 1059 -16.95 16.62 42.29
CA THR A 1059 -17.52 15.29 41.98
C THR A 1059 -16.42 14.31 41.55
N TRP A 1060 -16.70 13.01 41.61
CA TRP A 1060 -15.76 12.00 41.12
C TRP A 1060 -15.80 11.91 39.59
N ARG A 1061 -14.62 11.79 38.99
CA ARG A 1061 -14.40 11.66 37.55
C ARG A 1061 -13.24 10.70 37.28
N THR A 1062 -13.25 10.05 36.12
CA THR A 1062 -12.11 9.28 35.60
C THR A 1062 -11.31 10.18 34.67
N ILE A 1063 -10.04 10.40 35.01
CA ILE A 1063 -9.16 11.37 34.36
C ILE A 1063 -8.05 10.62 33.62
N LEU A 1064 -7.78 11.04 32.38
CA LEU A 1064 -6.65 10.61 31.58
C LEU A 1064 -5.63 11.75 31.51
N ILE A 1065 -4.36 11.49 31.83
CA ILE A 1065 -3.23 12.39 31.54
C ILE A 1065 -2.29 11.69 30.56
N CYS A 1066 -1.93 12.37 29.47
CA CYS A 1066 -1.01 11.87 28.46
C CYS A 1066 0.12 12.88 28.21
N GLY A 1067 1.33 12.37 28.06
CA GLY A 1067 2.48 13.11 27.53
C GLY A 1067 2.80 12.62 26.12
N LEU A 1068 3.84 13.17 25.50
CA LEU A 1068 4.23 12.85 24.13
C LEU A 1068 5.50 12.00 24.06
N ASN A 1069 6.12 11.70 25.20
CA ASN A 1069 7.41 10.99 25.29
C ASN A 1069 8.49 11.68 24.45
N MET A 1070 8.87 11.09 23.32
CA MET A 1070 9.84 11.64 22.38
C MET A 1070 9.20 12.59 21.34
N GLY A 1071 7.87 12.61 21.24
CA GLY A 1071 7.18 13.50 20.31
C GLY A 1071 6.97 14.91 20.85
N GLY A 1072 6.49 15.78 19.95
CA GLY A 1072 6.22 17.19 20.26
C GLY A 1072 7.49 17.99 20.55
N ARG A 1073 8.63 17.62 19.96
CA ARG A 1073 9.88 18.42 20.01
C ARG A 1073 9.55 19.85 19.57
N HIS A 1074 10.25 20.84 20.13
CA HIS A 1074 10.03 22.25 19.79
C HIS A 1074 10.00 22.46 18.26
N ILE A 1075 8.95 23.14 17.80
CA ILE A 1075 8.76 23.54 16.40
C ILE A 1075 8.07 24.91 16.37
N TRP A 1076 7.91 25.49 15.18
CA TRP A 1076 7.19 26.72 14.98
C TRP A 1076 6.35 26.66 13.71
N ALA A 1077 5.31 27.49 13.65
CA ALA A 1077 4.52 27.73 12.45
C ALA A 1077 4.30 29.23 12.26
N GLU A 1078 4.26 29.67 11.00
CA GLU A 1078 3.81 31.01 10.63
C GLU A 1078 2.38 30.96 10.11
N GLY A 1079 1.53 31.86 10.61
CA GLY A 1079 0.12 31.88 10.27
C GLY A 1079 -0.62 33.05 10.90
N ASP A 1080 -1.82 33.32 10.41
CA ASP A 1080 -2.77 34.21 11.08
C ASP A 1080 -3.59 33.38 12.06
N PHE A 1081 -3.25 33.47 13.35
CA PHE A 1081 -3.89 32.69 14.41
C PHE A 1081 -5.22 33.29 14.88
N ASN A 1082 -5.75 34.31 14.17
CA ASN A 1082 -6.98 35.03 14.53
C ASN A 1082 -6.95 35.73 15.90
N ASP A 1083 -5.76 35.97 16.44
CA ASP A 1083 -5.50 36.68 17.71
C ASP A 1083 -5.54 38.21 17.60
N GLY A 1084 -5.82 38.73 16.40
CA GLY A 1084 -5.83 40.16 16.09
C GLY A 1084 -4.44 40.76 15.79
N ASN A 1085 -3.38 39.95 15.78
CA ASN A 1085 -2.01 40.37 15.44
C ASN A 1085 -1.64 40.09 13.97
N GLY A 1086 -2.49 39.38 13.22
CA GLY A 1086 -2.25 39.00 11.83
C GLY A 1086 -1.24 37.85 11.72
N VAL A 1087 -0.52 37.76 10.59
CA VAL A 1087 0.48 36.70 10.39
C VAL A 1087 1.64 36.87 11.38
N THR A 1088 1.82 35.89 12.25
CA THR A 1088 2.88 35.84 13.25
C THR A 1088 3.54 34.47 13.27
N THR A 1089 4.74 34.37 13.87
CA THR A 1089 5.40 33.09 14.15
C THR A 1089 4.99 32.64 15.55
N ARG A 1090 4.35 31.47 15.67
CA ARG A 1090 4.03 30.83 16.95
C ARG A 1090 4.94 29.63 17.18
N HIS A 1091 5.41 29.48 18.41
CA HIS A 1091 6.26 28.37 18.83
C HIS A 1091 5.44 27.35 19.60
N PHE A 1092 5.64 26.08 19.26
CA PHE A 1092 5.00 24.93 19.87
C PHE A 1092 6.06 24.14 20.63
N TYR A 1093 5.75 23.84 21.89
CA TYR A 1093 6.65 23.16 22.81
C TYR A 1093 5.99 21.88 23.32
N PRO A 1094 6.77 20.88 23.80
CA PRO A 1094 6.21 19.69 24.40
C PRO A 1094 5.15 20.03 25.45
N SER A 1095 4.05 19.27 25.47
CA SER A 1095 2.92 19.49 26.36
C SER A 1095 2.54 18.22 27.14
N TYR A 1096 1.72 18.42 28.17
CA TYR A 1096 0.89 17.38 28.78
C TYR A 1096 -0.58 17.73 28.54
N VAL A 1097 -1.38 16.69 28.32
CA VAL A 1097 -2.82 16.78 28.06
C VAL A 1097 -3.57 16.10 29.19
N ALA A 1098 -4.64 16.70 29.69
CA ALA A 1098 -5.56 16.08 30.64
C ALA A 1098 -7.01 16.10 30.14
N MET A 1099 -7.70 14.96 30.25
CA MET A 1099 -9.08 14.79 29.81
C MET A 1099 -9.93 14.10 30.87
N ASP A 1100 -11.19 14.48 30.95
CA ASP A 1100 -12.23 13.70 31.63
C ASP A 1100 -12.84 12.69 30.65
N ILE A 1101 -12.65 11.42 30.99
CA ILE A 1101 -13.12 10.25 30.23
C ILE A 1101 -14.11 9.42 31.07
N THR A 1102 -14.81 10.06 32.01
CA THR A 1102 -15.83 9.39 32.83
C THR A 1102 -16.90 8.74 31.94
N ASP A 1103 -17.33 9.45 30.89
CA ASP A 1103 -18.10 8.90 29.78
C ASP A 1103 -17.16 8.64 28.59
N PRO A 1104 -16.85 7.37 28.25
CA PRO A 1104 -15.90 7.05 27.19
C PRO A 1104 -16.36 7.50 25.80
N LEU A 1105 -17.65 7.78 25.59
CA LEU A 1105 -18.17 8.27 24.31
C LEU A 1105 -18.02 9.78 24.10
N ASN A 1106 -17.97 10.52 25.21
CA ASN A 1106 -18.05 11.98 25.23
C ASN A 1106 -16.92 12.52 26.11
N PRO A 1107 -15.66 12.42 25.64
CA PRO A 1107 -14.52 12.92 26.38
C PRO A 1107 -14.61 14.44 26.50
N LYS A 1108 -14.01 15.00 27.54
CA LYS A 1108 -13.90 16.45 27.73
C LYS A 1108 -12.45 16.82 27.97
N LEU A 1109 -11.90 17.72 27.15
CA LEU A 1109 -10.57 18.27 27.37
C LEU A 1109 -10.62 19.19 28.60
N LEU A 1110 -9.72 18.97 29.55
CA LEU A 1110 -9.59 19.82 30.73
C LEU A 1110 -8.56 20.91 30.48
N TRP A 1111 -7.40 20.51 29.95
CA TRP A 1111 -6.33 21.41 29.57
C TRP A 1111 -5.28 20.66 28.72
N GLU A 1112 -4.63 21.39 27.82
CA GLU A 1112 -3.31 21.07 27.28
C GLU A 1112 -2.35 22.18 27.72
N ARG A 1113 -1.25 21.83 28.37
CA ARG A 1113 -0.32 22.84 28.93
C ARG A 1113 1.12 22.53 28.57
N THR A 1114 1.86 23.59 28.25
CA THR A 1114 3.32 23.59 28.21
C THR A 1114 3.85 24.49 29.33
N TYR A 1115 5.10 24.29 29.74
CA TYR A 1115 5.70 25.08 30.80
C TYR A 1115 7.09 25.53 30.38
N THR A 1116 7.50 26.71 30.83
CA THR A 1116 8.88 27.19 30.66
C THR A 1116 9.86 26.13 31.20
N GLU A 1117 10.86 25.76 30.40
CA GLU A 1117 11.84 24.69 30.70
C GLU A 1117 11.23 23.27 30.78
N LEU A 1118 10.04 23.05 30.23
CA LEU A 1118 9.57 21.71 29.90
C LEU A 1118 10.22 21.26 28.58
N GLY A 1119 11.02 20.20 28.65
CA GLY A 1119 11.49 19.43 27.51
C GLY A 1119 10.49 18.31 27.16
N MET A 1120 10.97 17.32 26.41
CA MET A 1120 10.19 16.15 26.00
C MET A 1120 9.55 15.42 27.20
N SER A 1121 8.23 15.21 27.14
CA SER A 1121 7.39 14.74 28.25
C SER A 1121 7.52 13.23 28.53
N ARG A 1122 8.75 12.78 28.79
CA ARG A 1122 9.11 11.38 29.11
C ARG A 1122 8.81 10.97 30.56
N ALA A 1123 8.44 11.90 31.42
CA ALA A 1123 8.16 11.62 32.82
C ALA A 1123 6.72 11.14 33.00
N THR A 1124 6.53 9.97 33.61
CA THR A 1124 5.17 9.49 33.94
C THR A 1124 4.58 10.39 35.02
N PRO A 1125 3.42 11.03 34.78
CA PRO A 1125 2.81 11.92 35.75
C PRO A 1125 2.36 11.12 36.98
N ALA A 1126 2.71 11.63 38.16
CA ALA A 1126 2.19 11.16 39.43
C ALA A 1126 1.03 12.04 39.87
N VAL A 1127 0.02 11.45 40.48
CA VAL A 1127 -1.17 12.15 40.97
C VAL A 1127 -1.14 12.15 42.48
N ILE A 1128 -1.33 13.32 43.10
CA ILE A 1128 -1.34 13.48 44.54
C ILE A 1128 -2.60 14.21 44.99
N ARG A 1129 -3.11 13.83 46.17
CA ARG A 1129 -4.17 14.54 46.87
C ARG A 1129 -3.63 15.09 48.17
N ILE A 1130 -3.89 16.36 48.46
CA ILE A 1130 -3.48 16.98 49.73
C ILE A 1130 -4.64 16.87 50.72
N GLU A 1131 -4.43 16.22 51.86
CA GLU A 1131 -5.49 15.97 52.85
C GLU A 1131 -6.08 17.26 53.43
N ASN A 1132 -7.35 17.19 53.86
CA ASN A 1132 -8.01 18.27 54.60
C ASN A 1132 -7.45 18.39 56.03
N GLY A 1133 -6.43 19.22 56.21
CA GLY A 1133 -5.92 19.65 57.52
C GLY A 1133 -6.76 20.78 58.16
N SER A 1134 -6.58 21.02 59.47
CA SER A 1134 -7.25 22.13 60.18
C SER A 1134 -6.58 23.50 59.97
N THR A 1135 -5.45 23.54 59.26
CA THR A 1135 -4.74 24.76 58.85
C THR A 1135 -4.21 24.58 57.44
N ALA A 1136 -4.59 25.45 56.50
CA ALA A 1136 -3.98 25.53 55.18
C ALA A 1136 -2.45 25.65 55.35
N PRO A 1137 -1.66 24.87 54.61
CA PRO A 1137 -0.23 24.84 54.82
C PRO A 1137 0.36 26.17 54.27
N SER A 1138 1.38 26.72 54.92
CA SER A 1138 1.88 28.09 54.65
C SER A 1138 2.56 28.27 53.27
N ASN A 1139 2.60 27.20 52.49
CA ASN A 1139 3.23 27.01 51.19
C ASN A 1139 2.23 27.07 50.01
N GLY A 1140 1.00 27.53 50.23
CA GLY A 1140 0.09 27.94 49.14
C GLY A 1140 -0.74 26.83 48.50
N PHE A 1141 -0.72 25.61 49.03
CA PHE A 1141 -1.53 24.49 48.52
C PHE A 1141 -2.94 24.47 49.15
N PRO A 1142 -4.02 24.63 48.37
CA PRO A 1142 -5.36 24.30 48.81
C PRO A 1142 -5.45 22.86 49.36
N LEU A 1143 -6.02 22.74 50.57
CA LEU A 1143 -6.31 21.46 51.20
C LEU A 1143 -7.53 20.83 50.55
N GLY A 1144 -7.49 19.52 50.31
CA GLY A 1144 -8.60 18.75 49.73
C GLY A 1144 -8.49 18.52 48.21
N ASP A 1145 -7.62 19.26 47.53
CA ASP A 1145 -7.48 19.28 46.08
C ASP A 1145 -6.45 18.27 45.54
N TRP A 1146 -6.54 18.03 44.23
CA TRP A 1146 -5.76 17.06 43.48
C TRP A 1146 -4.75 17.75 42.56
N TYR A 1147 -3.56 17.18 42.42
CA TYR A 1147 -2.46 17.76 41.66
C TYR A 1147 -1.76 16.70 40.81
N ALA A 1148 -1.26 17.11 39.65
CA ALA A 1148 -0.36 16.32 38.82
C ALA A 1148 1.10 16.76 39.03
N VAL A 1149 2.01 15.79 39.05
CA VAL A 1149 3.44 15.99 39.29
C VAL A 1149 4.27 15.28 38.23
N PHE A 1150 5.15 16.00 37.55
CA PHE A 1150 6.00 15.44 36.50
C PHE A 1150 7.34 16.20 36.40
N GLY A 1151 8.34 15.56 35.81
CA GLY A 1151 9.66 16.14 35.59
C GLY A 1151 9.77 16.89 34.26
N SER A 1152 10.77 17.75 34.13
CA SER A 1152 10.99 18.55 32.91
C SER A 1152 11.47 17.77 31.68
N GLY A 1153 12.04 16.57 31.84
CA GLY A 1153 12.48 15.75 30.72
C GLY A 1153 13.69 16.29 29.92
N PRO A 1154 14.17 15.52 28.92
CA PRO A 1154 15.31 15.90 28.08
C PRO A 1154 14.92 16.86 26.95
N THR A 1155 15.90 17.46 26.27
CA THR A 1155 15.67 18.39 25.15
C THR A 1155 16.01 17.79 23.78
N ASP A 1156 16.68 16.63 23.74
CA ASP A 1156 17.09 15.94 22.51
C ASP A 1156 16.87 14.42 22.57
N TYR A 1157 16.76 13.77 21.40
CA TYR A 1157 16.34 12.37 21.26
C TYR A 1157 17.32 11.37 21.92
N ASP A 1158 18.59 11.73 22.03
CA ASP A 1158 19.62 10.94 22.74
C ASP A 1158 19.49 11.00 24.28
N GLY A 1159 18.49 11.73 24.78
CA GLY A 1159 18.24 11.93 26.22
C GLY A 1159 19.12 13.01 26.84
N SER A 1160 19.92 13.74 26.06
CA SER A 1160 20.71 14.85 26.56
C SER A 1160 19.83 16.08 26.87
N SER A 1161 20.32 16.88 27.81
CA SER A 1161 19.64 18.10 28.26
C SER A 1161 20.67 19.10 28.76
N SER A 1162 20.56 20.34 28.29
CA SER A 1162 21.39 21.46 28.77
C SER A 1162 20.66 22.36 29.79
N GLN A 1163 19.38 22.08 30.05
CA GLN A 1163 18.57 22.79 31.04
C GLN A 1163 18.67 22.18 32.44
N ASN A 1164 18.30 22.94 33.46
CA ASN A 1164 18.14 22.40 34.82
C ASN A 1164 16.94 21.44 34.85
N GLY A 1165 17.02 20.41 35.71
CA GLY A 1165 15.89 19.54 35.99
C GLY A 1165 14.88 20.22 36.90
N TYR A 1166 13.62 20.32 36.45
CA TYR A 1166 12.51 20.83 37.25
C TYR A 1166 11.50 19.72 37.57
N VAL A 1167 10.78 19.90 38.66
CA VAL A 1167 9.59 19.13 38.99
C VAL A 1167 8.42 20.10 38.98
N PHE A 1168 7.49 19.87 38.07
CA PHE A 1168 6.25 20.63 37.97
C PHE A 1168 5.22 20.03 38.91
N VAL A 1169 4.49 20.89 39.62
CA VAL A 1169 3.34 20.53 40.45
C VAL A 1169 2.20 21.45 40.05
N VAL A 1170 1.18 20.88 39.42
CA VAL A 1170 0.11 21.63 38.76
C VAL A 1170 -1.23 21.18 39.30
N ASP A 1171 -2.16 22.12 39.42
CA ASP A 1171 -3.54 21.82 39.79
C ASP A 1171 -4.16 20.88 38.75
N LEU A 1172 -4.75 19.76 39.20
CA LEU A 1172 -5.27 18.76 38.27
C LEU A 1172 -6.46 19.29 37.47
N LYS A 1173 -7.25 20.21 38.06
CA LYS A 1173 -8.46 20.73 37.44
C LYS A 1173 -8.15 21.74 36.33
N THR A 1174 -7.11 22.56 36.50
CA THR A 1174 -6.81 23.72 35.63
C THR A 1174 -5.48 23.62 34.89
N GLY A 1175 -4.55 22.77 35.32
CA GLY A 1175 -3.19 22.72 34.79
C GLY A 1175 -2.29 23.86 35.30
N GLU A 1176 -2.80 24.76 36.14
CA GLU A 1176 -2.02 25.90 36.61
C GLU A 1176 -0.90 25.49 37.59
N PRO A 1177 0.33 26.00 37.41
CA PRO A 1177 1.43 25.73 38.32
C PRO A 1177 1.21 26.46 39.65
N ILE A 1178 1.46 25.76 40.75
CA ILE A 1178 1.21 26.30 42.11
C ILE A 1178 2.28 27.35 42.51
N TRP A 1179 3.42 27.36 41.82
CA TRP A 1179 4.54 28.26 42.05
C TRP A 1179 4.80 29.04 40.74
N PRO A 1180 4.82 30.38 40.76
CA PRO A 1180 5.23 31.13 39.57
C PRO A 1180 6.66 30.73 39.22
N THR A 1181 6.87 30.32 37.98
CA THR A 1181 8.17 30.01 37.40
C THR A 1181 9.03 31.29 37.40
N GLY A 1182 9.75 31.51 38.50
CA GLY A 1182 10.61 32.67 38.69
C GLY A 1182 10.92 32.98 40.15
N ALA A 1183 11.89 32.26 40.72
CA ALA A 1183 12.70 32.73 41.84
C ALA A 1183 14.19 32.58 41.51
#